data_AF-A0A139MJQ6-F1
#
_entry.id   AF-A0A139MJQ6-F1
#
_cell.length_a   1.000
_cell.length_b   1.000
_cell.length_c   1.000
_cell.angle_alpha   90.00
_cell.angle_beta   90.00
_cell.angle_gamma   90.00
#
_symmetry.space_group_name_H-M   'P 1'
#
loop_
_entity.id
_entity.type
_entity.pdbx_description
1 polymer ?
#
loop_
_entity_poly.entity_id
_entity_poly.type
_entity_poly.pdbx_seq_one_letter_code
_entity_poly.pdbx_strand_id
1 'polypeptide(L)'
;MKDSYKKRLYTQVLSVSAAVLLAVLVQGNAAADTLSPAEPPQETNKVSTVVEQPTPASSEKVVENVTIPQTGSPEQTSQPEAAPEKADASANAETRAAGSEENKVQLADSKVYMSEKAVIEETIQEQGAQAGKITWKLDNKPISEWKTWKMADGTFSGDPFVTVEEKADGNDLKVSLKFNELFGQDLSLRTPNNIRRTYRNFMGTHELVGTSEDLGLTIRKNIVLRPYEDFHTHDEMLAAIEKSRQDAKTDRLVKIETTGKSAQGRDVKLGIISSDQKSIDDYLNTTNRLALTKPSEMLAALKNGTLDYKLPVLINNTHADEQPAIDIITGLFNTFATKDQISFQTTDANGNAKTVTLSVKELLKKFIFLFDFTENPDGDVANTRALANGIDPNRDTSYQANPETRIVAGLINKWNPIALYDIHGFVKDFLIEPATPPHDPNFEYDLLSKNMLENAHHMGRAGVANSKYDHYIIPKLDWGDGWDDSFSGYTGVYAMYHGILGHTVEIPEGNQESYKAGYHAVLGGISYLSQDPDKLMEMRLNFYLRGINKVEDPKAENELVGPDGKVVGRVKNGQKKFFPDYYVIPMGLDKDNDSQQAFNMIEYFKRNGVVIQELKEDIGNYKKSDLVVDMAQAKRGYANHILYKGSNESAWAAMYAELLVNFPDMRGFKAEAVFKDKLFDGKLGEVTALRATRTSEVNHKAPYYVIANTSDSAVKAVNQAIREGKKVYLTEDGYIVDTPTFANLLNNYAIYGDALYKVPTGQPLKALKVYAPPHQYYWAGVDSPAHTALALKNLGFDIVDTPEEADVIVLESNKFDKSILGLKPTIVVGGSAMQRLEKLGVLDGFDAERFSGGSDFEGLMKAIVDDKDPLTSGYKKNDLFYSNSGNWIAKVPANFKTLATIAGSDYYIAGWWPGNEKLANKIVAISGSYKEHPLFVYAGNPTNRLHTIHFYRWISNAVFGSQLAELKDPVQEPSVEIVEIVNQKPQAGQATITTYKPTPQLVSATQQAQLPETGSKENTALFAVASVLIATSSGLFLLKKKEE
;
A
#
# COMPACT_ATOMS: atom_id res chain seq x y z
N MET A 1 -1.57 -42.49 -0.98
CA MET A 1 -1.27 -42.93 0.40
C MET A 1 -1.77 -41.84 1.34
N LYS A 2 -2.47 -42.17 2.43
CA LYS A 2 -3.12 -41.18 3.32
C LYS A 2 -2.69 -41.38 4.79
N ASP A 3 -1.48 -40.95 5.14
CA ASP A 3 -1.08 -40.66 6.54
C ASP A 3 0.33 -40.04 6.60
N SER A 4 0.44 -38.69 6.55
CA SER A 4 1.72 -37.99 6.82
C SER A 4 1.61 -36.49 7.17
N TYR A 5 0.43 -35.98 7.60
CA TYR A 5 0.22 -34.54 7.88
C TYR A 5 -0.17 -34.23 9.34
N LYS A 6 0.35 -35.00 10.31
CA LYS A 6 0.13 -34.76 11.76
C LYS A 6 1.41 -34.66 12.60
N LYS A 7 2.57 -34.38 12.00
CA LYS A 7 3.83 -34.14 12.72
C LYS A 7 4.72 -33.08 12.06
N ARG A 8 4.48 -31.80 12.36
CA ARG A 8 5.50 -30.73 12.42
C ARG A 8 4.96 -29.42 13.00
N LEU A 9 4.60 -29.43 14.28
CA LEU A 9 4.43 -28.25 15.12
C LEU A 9 4.67 -28.65 16.59
N TYR A 10 5.21 -27.72 17.38
CA TYR A 10 5.55 -27.81 18.81
C TYR A 10 6.65 -28.80 19.27
N THR A 11 7.79 -28.19 19.60
CA THR A 11 8.67 -28.53 20.75
C THR A 11 8.92 -27.16 21.41
N GLN A 12 8.73 -26.89 22.70
CA GLN A 12 8.96 -27.65 23.95
C GLN A 12 7.68 -27.59 24.83
N VAL A 13 7.23 -28.59 25.62
CA VAL A 13 7.89 -29.34 26.72
C VAL A 13 8.28 -28.38 27.87
N LEU A 14 7.77 -28.46 29.12
CA LEU A 14 6.88 -29.45 29.78
C LEU A 14 6.24 -28.84 31.06
N SER A 15 5.01 -29.23 31.41
CA SER A 15 4.60 -29.51 32.81
C SER A 15 3.34 -30.37 32.83
N VAL A 16 3.09 -31.14 33.91
CA VAL A 16 2.11 -32.24 33.95
C VAL A 16 1.05 -32.02 35.01
N SER A 17 -0.22 -32.28 34.66
CA SER A 17 -1.25 -32.75 35.59
C SER A 17 -2.31 -33.51 34.79
N ALA A 18 -2.77 -34.67 35.30
CA ALA A 18 -3.64 -35.59 34.56
C ALA A 18 -4.84 -36.05 35.42
N ALA A 19 -6.04 -35.63 35.02
CA ALA A 19 -7.37 -36.01 35.53
C ALA A 19 -8.41 -35.37 34.58
N VAL A 20 -9.56 -35.95 34.18
CA VAL A 20 -10.26 -37.21 34.52
C VAL A 20 -10.74 -37.89 33.21
N LEU A 21 -11.19 -39.15 33.29
CA LEU A 21 -11.61 -40.01 32.18
C LEU A 21 -13.12 -39.92 31.82
N LEU A 22 -13.43 -40.15 30.54
CA LEU A 22 -14.59 -40.89 29.96
C LEU A 22 -16.03 -40.76 30.54
N ALA A 23 -16.95 -40.18 29.74
CA ALA A 23 -18.35 -40.59 29.46
C ALA A 23 -18.97 -39.54 28.48
N VAL A 24 -19.99 -39.74 27.61
CA VAL A 24 -20.96 -40.83 27.29
C VAL A 24 -21.10 -40.92 25.74
N LEU A 25 -21.53 -42.09 25.21
CA LEU A 25 -22.07 -42.26 23.84
C LEU A 25 -23.47 -42.91 23.93
N VAL A 26 -24.23 -42.97 22.82
CA VAL A 26 -25.65 -43.47 22.71
C VAL A 26 -26.67 -42.38 23.14
N GLN A 27 -27.78 -42.06 22.46
CA GLN A 27 -28.54 -42.57 21.29
C GLN A 27 -29.12 -41.37 20.49
N GLY A 28 -29.71 -41.45 19.28
CA GLY A 28 -30.07 -42.59 18.42
C GLY A 28 -30.66 -42.16 17.05
N ASN A 29 -31.07 -43.11 16.21
CA ASN A 29 -31.40 -42.90 14.78
C ASN A 29 -32.91 -42.77 14.45
N ALA A 30 -33.21 -42.06 13.37
CA ALA A 30 -34.14 -42.46 12.28
C ALA A 30 -33.68 -41.74 10.98
N ALA A 31 -33.46 -42.35 9.81
CA ALA A 31 -34.26 -43.30 9.01
C ALA A 31 -35.52 -42.61 8.40
N ALA A 32 -35.81 -42.66 7.09
CA ALA A 32 -35.16 -43.29 5.92
C ALA A 32 -35.65 -42.54 4.62
N ASP A 33 -35.48 -42.93 3.35
CA ASP A 33 -34.86 -44.09 2.68
C ASP A 33 -34.63 -43.79 1.17
N THR A 34 -33.83 -44.60 0.45
CA THR A 34 -33.80 -44.77 -1.04
C THR A 34 -33.50 -43.55 -1.96
N LEU A 35 -32.97 -43.66 -3.20
CA LEU A 35 -32.44 -44.77 -4.02
C LEU A 35 -31.43 -44.22 -5.07
N SER A 36 -30.38 -44.99 -5.38
CA SER A 36 -29.54 -44.88 -6.60
C SER A 36 -29.87 -46.07 -7.55
N PRO A 37 -29.26 -46.31 -8.74
CA PRO A 37 -28.17 -45.61 -9.44
C PRO A 37 -28.39 -45.42 -10.97
N ALA A 38 -27.39 -44.87 -11.70
CA ALA A 38 -26.98 -45.34 -13.05
C ALA A 38 -25.70 -44.65 -13.58
N GLU A 39 -24.78 -45.45 -14.15
CA GLU A 39 -23.60 -45.09 -14.96
C GLU A 39 -23.20 -46.37 -15.76
N PRO A 40 -22.33 -46.35 -16.79
CA PRO A 40 -22.03 -45.35 -17.83
C PRO A 40 -22.50 -45.89 -19.23
N PRO A 41 -21.83 -45.64 -20.38
CA PRO A 41 -20.59 -46.39 -20.75
C PRO A 41 -19.53 -45.59 -21.56
N GLN A 42 -18.45 -46.28 -21.95
CA GLN A 42 -17.29 -45.74 -22.73
C GLN A 42 -17.27 -46.23 -24.21
N GLU A 43 -16.59 -45.48 -25.10
CA GLU A 43 -15.84 -45.96 -26.29
C GLU A 43 -14.81 -44.86 -26.70
N THR A 44 -13.52 -45.01 -27.10
CA THR A 44 -12.53 -46.10 -27.28
C THR A 44 -12.09 -46.55 -28.70
N ASN A 45 -11.76 -45.63 -29.62
CA ASN A 45 -10.96 -45.90 -30.85
C ASN A 45 -9.83 -44.83 -31.01
N LYS A 46 -8.54 -45.06 -31.36
CA LYS A 46 -7.77 -46.05 -32.16
C LYS A 46 -8.00 -45.99 -33.69
N VAL A 47 -7.01 -46.14 -34.60
CA VAL A 47 -5.52 -46.04 -34.61
C VAL A 47 -5.07 -46.00 -36.09
N SER A 48 -3.97 -45.32 -36.45
CA SER A 48 -3.02 -45.58 -37.59
C SER A 48 -2.11 -44.34 -37.84
N THR A 49 -0.77 -44.33 -38.01
CA THR A 49 0.23 -45.13 -38.77
C THR A 49 0.26 -44.81 -40.28
N VAL A 50 1.39 -44.59 -41.00
CA VAL A 50 2.85 -44.71 -40.67
C VAL A 50 3.72 -44.06 -41.79
N VAL A 51 4.93 -43.51 -41.47
CA VAL A 51 6.21 -43.39 -42.26
C VAL A 51 6.14 -42.74 -43.70
N GLU A 52 7.04 -41.87 -44.18
CA GLU A 52 8.48 -42.10 -44.49
C GLU A 52 9.32 -40.81 -44.72
N GLN A 53 10.65 -40.97 -44.81
CA GLN A 53 11.68 -39.94 -45.07
C GLN A 53 12.40 -40.30 -46.40
N PRO A 54 13.05 -39.37 -47.14
CA PRO A 54 14.51 -39.19 -46.96
C PRO A 54 15.13 -37.82 -47.36
N THR A 55 16.38 -37.61 -46.94
CA THR A 55 17.37 -36.63 -47.48
C THR A 55 18.34 -37.35 -48.46
N PRO A 56 19.21 -36.72 -49.30
CA PRO A 56 20.45 -36.03 -48.82
C PRO A 56 21.14 -34.97 -49.75
N ALA A 57 22.30 -34.43 -49.27
CA ALA A 57 23.50 -33.98 -50.02
C ALA A 57 23.47 -32.69 -50.90
N SER A 58 24.58 -31.93 -51.14
CA SER A 58 25.91 -31.79 -50.48
C SER A 58 26.75 -30.61 -51.07
N SER A 59 27.94 -30.33 -50.48
CA SER A 59 29.20 -29.79 -51.11
C SER A 59 29.26 -28.32 -51.66
N GLU A 60 30.39 -27.57 -51.69
CA GLU A 60 31.73 -27.68 -51.01
C GLU A 60 32.59 -26.35 -51.07
N LYS A 61 33.33 -26.05 -49.98
CA LYS A 61 34.75 -25.59 -49.81
C LYS A 61 35.43 -24.37 -50.55
N VAL A 62 36.64 -24.05 -50.02
CA VAL A 62 37.75 -23.17 -50.48
C VAL A 62 37.56 -21.67 -50.12
N VAL A 63 38.39 -20.91 -49.33
CA VAL A 63 39.81 -20.87 -48.87
C VAL A 63 40.76 -20.02 -49.75
N GLU A 64 41.33 -18.91 -49.20
CA GLU A 64 42.79 -18.61 -49.08
C GLU A 64 43.04 -17.24 -48.34
N ASN A 65 44.31 -16.84 -48.14
CA ASN A 65 44.82 -15.65 -47.41
C ASN A 65 45.45 -14.58 -48.34
N VAL A 66 45.80 -13.37 -47.82
CA VAL A 66 47.16 -12.71 -47.86
C VAL A 66 47.12 -11.17 -47.59
N THR A 67 48.30 -10.64 -47.21
CA THR A 67 48.69 -9.42 -46.47
C THR A 67 48.71 -8.06 -47.24
N ILE A 68 48.84 -6.97 -46.45
CA ILE A 68 49.02 -5.51 -46.76
C ILE A 68 50.21 -5.16 -47.69
N PRO A 69 50.24 -3.95 -48.31
CA PRO A 69 51.14 -2.88 -47.82
C PRO A 69 50.59 -1.42 -47.86
N GLN A 70 51.40 -0.44 -47.42
CA GLN A 70 51.08 0.98 -47.16
C GLN A 70 51.27 1.94 -48.35
N THR A 71 50.69 3.17 -48.31
CA THR A 71 51.39 4.49 -48.28
C THR A 71 50.44 5.68 -48.60
N GLY A 72 50.75 6.91 -48.14
CA GLY A 72 50.16 8.16 -48.67
C GLY A 72 49.75 9.25 -47.66
N SER A 73 50.61 10.23 -47.42
CA SER A 73 50.32 11.57 -46.84
C SER A 73 50.96 12.63 -47.78
N PRO A 74 50.93 13.97 -47.58
CA PRO A 74 50.42 14.81 -46.47
C PRO A 74 49.39 15.88 -47.00
N GLU A 75 49.05 17.07 -46.45
CA GLU A 75 49.80 18.16 -45.77
C GLU A 75 48.92 19.17 -44.98
N GLN A 76 49.54 19.80 -43.95
CA GLN A 76 49.39 21.21 -43.49
C GLN A 76 48.02 21.74 -42.93
N THR A 77 47.94 22.71 -41.99
CA THR A 77 48.96 23.53 -41.28
C THR A 77 48.48 24.03 -39.89
N SER A 78 49.44 24.26 -38.96
CA SER A 78 49.52 25.26 -37.84
C SER A 78 48.29 25.58 -36.93
N GLN A 79 48.31 25.66 -35.58
CA GLN A 79 49.29 26.20 -34.58
C GLN A 79 49.64 27.72 -34.77
N PRO A 80 50.34 28.44 -33.85
CA PRO A 80 51.04 28.02 -32.61
C PRO A 80 50.84 28.88 -31.32
N GLU A 81 51.26 28.28 -30.19
CA GLU A 81 52.13 28.74 -29.06
C GLU A 81 52.17 30.20 -28.52
N ALA A 82 52.50 30.30 -27.21
CA ALA A 82 53.19 31.46 -26.61
C ALA A 82 54.07 31.07 -25.39
N ALA A 83 55.34 31.53 -25.39
CA ALA A 83 56.36 31.49 -24.32
C ALA A 83 57.53 32.44 -24.74
N PRO A 84 58.69 32.61 -24.05
CA PRO A 84 59.15 32.14 -22.72
C PRO A 84 59.89 33.22 -21.85
N GLU A 85 60.48 32.83 -20.70
CA GLU A 85 61.59 33.50 -19.92
C GLU A 85 61.36 34.95 -19.40
N LYS A 86 62.02 35.56 -18.38
CA LYS A 86 62.98 35.29 -17.27
C LYS A 86 62.93 36.53 -16.32
N ALA A 87 63.36 36.63 -15.06
CA ALA A 87 63.92 35.76 -14.00
C ALA A 87 63.44 36.37 -12.62
N ASP A 88 64.10 36.47 -11.45
CA ASP A 88 65.45 36.17 -10.92
C ASP A 88 65.40 36.03 -9.35
N ALA A 89 66.51 36.21 -8.61
CA ALA A 89 66.70 35.77 -7.21
C ALA A 89 66.41 36.77 -6.05
N SER A 90 66.07 36.22 -4.88
CA SER A 90 66.50 36.70 -3.55
C SER A 90 66.49 35.52 -2.54
N ALA A 91 67.17 35.63 -1.40
CA ALA A 91 67.51 34.48 -0.56
C ALA A 91 67.18 34.63 0.93
N ASN A 92 66.94 33.51 1.61
CA ASN A 92 67.49 33.22 2.93
C ASN A 92 67.51 31.70 3.19
N ALA A 93 68.43 31.24 4.04
CA ALA A 93 68.63 29.83 4.33
C ALA A 93 68.17 29.50 5.75
N GLU A 94 67.43 28.39 5.91
CA GLU A 94 67.26 27.73 7.20
C GLU A 94 67.22 26.21 7.00
N THR A 95 68.05 25.49 7.76
CA THR A 95 68.22 24.04 7.61
C THR A 95 67.02 23.29 8.17
N ARG A 96 66.24 22.64 7.30
CA ARG A 96 65.22 21.67 7.69
C ARG A 96 65.53 20.31 7.09
N ALA A 97 65.24 19.25 7.85
CA ALA A 97 65.58 17.88 7.46
C ALA A 97 64.88 17.48 6.16
N ALA A 98 65.49 16.56 5.41
CA ALA A 98 64.84 15.93 4.27
C ALA A 98 63.60 15.19 4.75
N GLY A 99 62.42 15.68 4.38
CA GLY A 99 61.19 14.91 4.51
C GLY A 99 61.20 13.77 3.50
N SER A 100 60.80 12.58 3.92
CA SER A 100 60.41 11.52 2.99
C SER A 100 59.25 12.01 2.14
N GLU A 101 59.35 11.88 0.82
CA GLU A 101 58.21 12.07 -0.06
C GLU A 101 57.26 10.88 0.14
N GLU A 102 56.02 11.17 0.57
CA GLU A 102 55.00 10.16 0.83
C GLU A 102 54.50 9.58 -0.50
N ASN A 103 54.98 8.38 -0.88
CA ASN A 103 54.51 7.67 -2.06
C ASN A 103 53.01 7.36 -1.94
N LYS A 104 52.23 7.76 -2.94
CA LYS A 104 50.77 7.60 -2.96
C LYS A 104 50.34 6.69 -4.09
N VAL A 105 49.80 5.54 -3.72
CA VAL A 105 49.36 4.49 -4.65
C VAL A 105 47.85 4.38 -4.58
N GLN A 106 47.15 4.77 -5.65
CA GLN A 106 45.74 4.47 -5.83
C GLN A 106 45.61 3.16 -6.61
N LEU A 107 45.03 2.15 -5.98
CA LEU A 107 44.65 0.90 -6.62
C LEU A 107 43.27 1.03 -7.28
N ALA A 108 42.99 0.17 -8.25
CA ALA A 108 41.69 0.10 -8.89
C ALA A 108 40.60 -0.33 -7.91
N ASP A 109 39.38 0.18 -8.10
CA ASP A 109 38.22 -0.19 -7.30
C ASP A 109 37.91 -1.69 -7.40
N SER A 110 37.26 -2.27 -6.39
CA SER A 110 36.80 -3.66 -6.47
C SER A 110 35.51 -3.89 -5.70
N LYS A 111 34.62 -4.71 -6.27
CA LYS A 111 33.36 -5.10 -5.64
C LYS A 111 33.59 -6.29 -4.70
N VAL A 112 32.97 -6.28 -3.52
CA VAL A 112 32.97 -7.41 -2.57
C VAL A 112 31.52 -7.69 -2.15
N TYR A 113 31.13 -8.97 -2.22
CA TYR A 113 29.80 -9.41 -1.81
C TYR A 113 29.79 -9.74 -0.31
N MET A 114 29.00 -8.98 0.46
CA MET A 114 28.90 -9.03 1.91
C MET A 114 28.34 -10.35 2.46
N SER A 115 27.72 -11.16 1.61
CA SER A 115 27.15 -12.47 1.97
C SER A 115 27.98 -13.64 1.43
N GLU A 116 29.18 -13.37 0.91
CA GLU A 116 30.10 -14.35 0.32
C GLU A 116 31.53 -14.12 0.83
N LYS A 117 32.47 -15.02 0.50
CA LYS A 117 33.91 -14.84 0.79
C LYS A 117 34.64 -14.42 -0.46
N ALA A 118 35.52 -13.42 -0.34
CA ALA A 118 36.30 -12.88 -1.46
C ALA A 118 37.79 -12.84 -1.12
N VAL A 119 38.62 -12.97 -2.16
CA VAL A 119 40.07 -12.71 -2.09
C VAL A 119 40.43 -11.78 -3.25
N ILE A 120 41.12 -10.69 -2.95
CA ILE A 120 41.65 -9.75 -3.94
C ILE A 120 43.17 -9.74 -3.79
N GLU A 121 43.90 -9.97 -4.88
CA GLU A 121 45.35 -9.92 -4.92
C GLU A 121 45.83 -8.66 -5.65
N GLU A 122 46.73 -7.92 -5.03
CA GLU A 122 47.27 -6.65 -5.50
C GLU A 122 48.80 -6.71 -5.50
N THR A 123 49.45 -6.02 -6.44
CA THR A 123 50.92 -5.92 -6.52
C THR A 123 51.34 -4.47 -6.70
N ILE A 124 51.99 -3.92 -5.68
CA ILE A 124 52.51 -2.55 -5.66
C ILE A 124 53.99 -2.60 -6.02
N GLN A 125 54.32 -2.03 -7.18
CA GLN A 125 55.67 -2.01 -7.74
C GLN A 125 56.66 -1.28 -6.81
N GLU A 126 57.86 -1.82 -6.67
CA GLU A 126 59.00 -1.22 -5.95
C GLU A 126 58.81 -0.96 -4.43
N GLN A 127 57.73 -1.45 -3.82
CA GLN A 127 57.43 -1.24 -2.39
C GLN A 127 57.68 -2.46 -1.49
N GLY A 128 58.34 -3.51 -1.97
CA GLY A 128 58.54 -4.77 -1.24
C GLY A 128 59.22 -4.63 0.13
N ALA A 129 60.02 -3.57 0.33
CA ALA A 129 60.63 -3.22 1.61
C ALA A 129 59.62 -2.82 2.71
N GLN A 130 58.35 -2.55 2.37
CA GLN A 130 57.28 -2.20 3.31
C GLN A 130 56.42 -3.41 3.75
N ALA A 131 56.66 -4.60 3.21
CA ALA A 131 55.89 -5.79 3.57
C ALA A 131 55.98 -6.12 5.08
N GLY A 132 54.83 -6.23 5.74
CA GLY A 132 54.69 -6.47 7.18
C GLY A 132 54.74 -5.21 8.05
N LYS A 133 54.68 -4.01 7.44
CA LYS A 133 54.79 -2.71 8.13
C LYS A 133 53.62 -1.76 7.85
N ILE A 134 52.55 -2.23 7.22
CA ILE A 134 51.44 -1.37 6.79
C ILE A 134 50.26 -1.50 7.78
N THR A 135 49.84 -0.37 8.34
CA THR A 135 48.64 -0.27 9.16
C THR A 135 47.44 -0.01 8.27
N TRP A 136 46.49 -0.94 8.22
CA TRP A 136 45.30 -0.86 7.38
C TRP A 136 44.06 -0.36 8.14
N LYS A 137 43.31 0.52 7.46
CA LYS A 137 42.04 1.08 7.92
C LYS A 137 40.98 0.96 6.82
N LEU A 138 39.74 0.67 7.19
CA LEU A 138 38.57 0.74 6.33
C LEU A 138 37.62 1.81 6.92
N ASP A 139 37.26 2.81 6.12
CA ASP A 139 36.54 4.03 6.53
C ASP A 139 37.16 4.71 7.77
N ASN A 140 38.48 4.91 7.73
CA ASN A 140 39.30 5.47 8.81
C ASN A 140 39.37 4.66 10.13
N LYS A 141 38.63 3.54 10.26
CA LYS A 141 38.71 2.62 11.41
C LYS A 141 39.73 1.52 11.14
N PRO A 142 40.53 1.07 12.13
CA PRO A 142 41.39 -0.11 11.98
C PRO A 142 40.62 -1.33 11.48
N ILE A 143 41.17 -2.08 10.52
CA ILE A 143 40.50 -3.28 9.98
C ILE A 143 40.23 -4.36 11.06
N SER A 144 40.97 -4.33 12.17
CA SER A 144 40.75 -5.22 13.31
C SER A 144 39.43 -4.96 14.05
N GLU A 145 38.84 -3.77 13.93
CA GLU A 145 37.53 -3.42 14.49
C GLU A 145 36.35 -3.85 13.58
N TRP A 146 36.61 -4.06 12.28
CA TRP A 146 35.61 -4.57 11.36
C TRP A 146 35.42 -6.08 11.56
N LYS A 147 34.25 -6.46 12.11
CA LYS A 147 33.87 -7.86 12.38
C LYS A 147 32.66 -8.29 11.57
N THR A 148 32.48 -9.60 11.40
CA THR A 148 31.25 -10.19 10.85
C THR A 148 30.10 -10.15 11.87
N TRP A 149 28.87 -10.16 11.36
CA TRP A 149 27.63 -10.11 12.16
C TRP A 149 27.30 -11.46 12.81
N LYS A 150 26.95 -11.45 14.10
CA LYS A 150 26.36 -12.61 14.78
C LYS A 150 24.85 -12.46 14.95
N MET A 151 24.12 -13.36 14.32
CA MET A 151 22.66 -13.43 14.47
C MET A 151 22.18 -13.67 15.90
N ALA A 152 22.94 -14.41 16.72
CA ALA A 152 22.52 -14.81 18.06
C ALA A 152 22.40 -13.64 19.05
N ASP A 153 23.29 -12.64 18.93
CA ASP A 153 23.36 -11.49 19.85
C ASP A 153 23.09 -10.13 19.19
N GLY A 154 23.05 -10.07 17.85
CA GLY A 154 22.75 -8.84 17.11
C GLY A 154 23.94 -7.89 17.01
N THR A 155 25.17 -8.40 17.14
CA THR A 155 26.39 -7.59 17.18
C THR A 155 27.40 -7.97 16.11
N PHE A 156 28.23 -7.00 15.73
CA PHE A 156 29.46 -7.24 14.97
C PHE A 156 30.55 -7.74 15.93
N SER A 157 30.42 -8.97 16.40
CA SER A 157 31.37 -9.64 17.31
C SER A 157 31.96 -10.93 16.75
N GLY A 158 31.74 -11.20 15.45
CA GLY A 158 32.27 -12.35 14.73
C GLY A 158 33.78 -12.25 14.43
N ASP A 159 34.20 -13.05 13.46
CA ASP A 159 35.57 -13.04 12.93
C ASP A 159 35.87 -11.69 12.26
N PRO A 160 37.15 -11.34 12.00
CA PRO A 160 37.47 -10.16 11.20
C PRO A 160 36.77 -10.23 9.84
N PHE A 161 36.08 -9.15 9.47
CA PHE A 161 35.43 -9.02 8.16
C PHE A 161 36.47 -9.01 7.04
N VAL A 162 37.55 -8.25 7.22
CA VAL A 162 38.70 -8.24 6.30
C VAL A 162 40.00 -8.51 7.05
N THR A 163 40.85 -9.34 6.45
CA THR A 163 42.25 -9.51 6.84
C THR A 163 43.16 -9.22 5.64
N VAL A 164 44.41 -8.88 5.93
CA VAL A 164 45.42 -8.57 4.91
C VAL A 164 46.66 -9.40 5.16
N GLU A 165 47.16 -10.04 4.11
CA GLU A 165 48.45 -10.73 4.10
C GLU A 165 49.41 -9.98 3.16
N GLU A 166 50.55 -9.57 3.70
CA GLU A 166 51.60 -8.83 2.98
C GLU A 166 52.81 -9.73 2.72
N LYS A 167 53.38 -9.65 1.52
CA LYS A 167 54.56 -10.42 1.14
C LYS A 167 55.44 -9.64 0.16
N ALA A 168 56.73 -9.55 0.44
CA ALA A 168 57.71 -9.09 -0.54
C ALA A 168 57.91 -10.15 -1.64
N ASP A 169 57.87 -9.74 -2.92
CA ASP A 169 58.16 -10.59 -4.07
C ASP A 169 59.15 -9.85 -4.99
N GLY A 170 60.44 -10.15 -4.82
CA GLY A 170 61.51 -9.35 -5.42
C GLY A 170 61.56 -7.94 -4.81
N ASN A 171 61.39 -6.92 -5.65
CA ASN A 171 61.31 -5.52 -5.22
C ASN A 171 59.86 -5.07 -4.92
N ASP A 172 58.87 -5.92 -5.19
CA ASP A 172 57.45 -5.55 -5.15
C ASP A 172 56.77 -5.99 -3.85
N LEU A 173 55.71 -5.28 -3.48
CA LEU A 173 54.84 -5.63 -2.39
C LEU A 173 53.58 -6.30 -2.94
N LYS A 174 53.37 -7.58 -2.59
CA LYS A 174 52.11 -8.27 -2.81
C LYS A 174 51.22 -8.16 -1.58
N VAL A 175 49.95 -7.86 -1.82
CA VAL A 175 48.92 -7.70 -0.80
C VAL A 175 47.74 -8.61 -1.17
N SER A 176 47.38 -9.53 -0.28
CA SER A 176 46.18 -10.36 -0.41
C SER A 176 45.13 -9.90 0.60
N LEU A 177 44.07 -9.27 0.11
CA LEU A 177 42.92 -8.82 0.89
C LEU A 177 41.90 -9.97 0.95
N LYS A 178 41.63 -10.50 2.14
CA LYS A 178 40.72 -11.64 2.34
C LYS A 178 39.50 -11.20 3.12
N PHE A 179 38.33 -11.37 2.53
CA PHE A 179 37.05 -10.97 3.09
C PHE A 179 36.23 -12.19 3.50
N ASN A 180 35.69 -12.17 4.72
CA ASN A 180 34.67 -13.08 5.19
C ASN A 180 33.26 -12.54 4.89
N GLU A 181 32.28 -13.44 4.94
CA GLU A 181 30.85 -13.13 4.91
C GLU A 181 30.51 -12.15 6.07
N LEU A 182 30.26 -10.87 5.78
CA LEU A 182 29.86 -9.85 6.75
C LEU A 182 28.49 -10.16 7.36
N PHE A 183 27.59 -10.71 6.54
CA PHE A 183 26.26 -11.23 6.90
C PHE A 183 26.10 -12.67 6.39
N GLY A 184 25.05 -13.36 6.82
CA GLY A 184 24.76 -14.72 6.35
C GLY A 184 24.10 -14.78 4.96
N GLN A 185 24.06 -15.97 4.37
CA GLN A 185 23.53 -16.27 3.02
C GLN A 185 22.00 -16.13 2.87
N ASP A 186 21.31 -15.58 3.87
CA ASP A 186 19.91 -15.19 3.82
C ASP A 186 19.73 -13.88 4.60
N LEU A 187 19.42 -12.81 3.86
CA LEU A 187 19.19 -11.49 4.43
C LEU A 187 17.72 -11.24 4.78
N SER A 188 16.82 -12.22 4.59
CA SER A 188 15.40 -12.12 5.01
C SER A 188 15.23 -12.06 6.53
N LEU A 189 16.22 -12.59 7.27
CA LEU A 189 16.06 -13.02 8.65
C LEU A 189 15.78 -11.85 9.61
N ARG A 190 14.65 -11.97 10.31
CA ARG A 190 14.14 -10.99 11.30
C ARG A 190 14.27 -11.46 12.76
N THR A 191 14.82 -12.65 13.04
CA THR A 191 14.83 -13.27 14.38
C THR A 191 16.05 -14.18 14.56
N PRO A 192 16.71 -14.20 15.74
CA PRO A 192 16.41 -13.39 16.93
C PRO A 192 16.82 -11.92 16.79
N ASN A 193 17.62 -11.58 15.77
CA ASN A 193 17.96 -10.22 15.38
C ASN A 193 17.66 -10.01 13.88
N ASN A 194 17.61 -8.75 13.42
CA ASN A 194 16.99 -8.38 12.14
C ASN A 194 18.02 -7.95 11.07
N ILE A 195 18.61 -8.91 10.34
CA ILE A 195 19.54 -8.62 9.23
C ILE A 195 18.84 -7.81 8.14
N ARG A 196 17.58 -8.12 7.81
CA ARG A 196 16.79 -7.46 6.76
C ARG A 196 16.79 -5.93 6.93
N ARG A 197 16.86 -5.43 8.17
CA ARG A 197 16.97 -4.00 8.52
C ARG A 197 18.41 -3.45 8.62
N THR A 198 19.43 -4.29 8.69
CA THR A 198 20.83 -3.89 9.00
C THR A 198 21.74 -3.88 7.78
N TYR A 199 21.63 -4.83 6.85
CA TYR A 199 22.65 -5.01 5.79
C TYR A 199 22.80 -3.79 4.87
N ARG A 200 21.70 -3.07 4.58
CA ARG A 200 21.68 -1.94 3.64
C ARG A 200 22.54 -0.75 4.10
N ASN A 201 22.81 -0.64 5.40
CA ASN A 201 23.68 0.39 5.98
C ASN A 201 25.18 0.21 5.61
N PHE A 202 25.52 -0.91 4.98
CA PHE A 202 26.87 -1.28 4.53
C PHE A 202 26.95 -1.40 2.99
N MET A 203 25.96 -0.88 2.26
CA MET A 203 26.02 -0.79 0.80
C MET A 203 26.63 0.54 0.38
N GLY A 204 27.59 0.50 -0.55
CA GLY A 204 28.23 1.69 -1.10
C GLY A 204 29.74 1.53 -1.30
N THR A 205 30.45 2.64 -1.37
CA THR A 205 31.90 2.70 -1.59
C THR A 205 32.61 3.00 -0.28
N HIS A 206 33.48 2.10 0.16
CA HIS A 206 34.23 2.17 1.41
C HIS A 206 35.73 2.34 1.11
N GLU A 207 36.42 3.24 1.80
CA GLU A 207 37.85 3.50 1.51
C GLU A 207 38.76 2.62 2.39
N LEU A 208 39.49 1.70 1.75
CA LEU A 208 40.58 0.96 2.36
C LEU A 208 41.89 1.75 2.17
N VAL A 209 42.52 2.12 3.29
CA VAL A 209 43.79 2.85 3.33
C VAL A 209 44.81 2.05 4.11
N GLY A 210 45.96 1.76 3.49
CA GLY A 210 47.14 1.22 4.15
C GLY A 210 48.23 2.30 4.24
N THR A 211 48.79 2.53 5.43
CA THR A 211 49.91 3.47 5.62
C THR A 211 51.08 2.77 6.31
N SER A 212 52.30 2.93 5.79
CA SER A 212 53.52 2.36 6.38
C SER A 212 53.91 3.02 7.71
N GLU A 213 54.57 2.27 8.59
CA GLU A 213 55.08 2.79 9.89
C GLU A 213 56.01 4.01 9.76
N ASP A 214 56.75 4.13 8.66
CA ASP A 214 57.66 5.25 8.37
C ASP A 214 56.96 6.45 7.69
N LEU A 215 55.65 6.35 7.42
CA LEU A 215 54.84 7.30 6.64
C LEU A 215 55.37 7.59 5.23
N GLY A 216 56.24 6.72 4.69
CA GLY A 216 56.80 6.82 3.34
C GLY A 216 55.88 6.27 2.24
N LEU A 217 54.84 5.50 2.59
CA LEU A 217 53.89 4.89 1.65
C LEU A 217 52.44 4.96 2.19
N THR A 218 51.54 5.48 1.35
CA THR A 218 50.09 5.42 1.52
C THR A 218 49.46 4.72 0.31
N ILE A 219 48.85 3.56 0.54
CA ILE A 219 48.06 2.80 -0.43
C ILE A 219 46.57 3.11 -0.19
N ARG A 220 45.81 3.36 -1.27
CA ARG A 220 44.36 3.58 -1.24
C ARG A 220 43.66 2.63 -2.22
N LYS A 221 42.50 2.11 -1.83
CA LYS A 221 41.65 1.26 -2.66
C LYS A 221 40.19 1.43 -2.26
N ASN A 222 39.30 1.63 -3.21
CA ASN A 222 37.87 1.61 -2.93
C ASN A 222 37.34 0.18 -2.95
N ILE A 223 36.61 -0.20 -1.90
CA ILE A 223 35.86 -1.45 -1.81
C ILE A 223 34.38 -1.12 -1.95
N VAL A 224 33.76 -1.57 -3.04
CA VAL A 224 32.32 -1.40 -3.28
C VAL A 224 31.58 -2.58 -2.65
N LEU A 225 30.93 -2.35 -1.52
CA LEU A 225 30.17 -3.36 -0.80
C LEU A 225 28.75 -3.48 -1.35
N ARG A 226 28.36 -4.73 -1.63
CA ARG A 226 27.01 -5.14 -2.04
C ARG A 226 26.62 -6.42 -1.31
N PRO A 227 25.34 -6.68 -1.03
CA PRO A 227 24.93 -7.95 -0.44
C PRO A 227 25.15 -9.13 -1.40
N TYR A 228 24.80 -8.95 -2.68
CA TYR A 228 24.95 -9.90 -3.80
C TYR A 228 25.15 -9.15 -5.13
N GLU A 229 25.21 -9.87 -6.26
CA GLU A 229 25.53 -9.35 -7.59
C GLU A 229 24.56 -8.31 -8.14
N ASP A 230 23.27 -8.64 -8.18
CA ASP A 230 22.23 -7.83 -8.82
C ASP A 230 21.55 -6.82 -7.87
N PHE A 231 21.99 -6.69 -6.61
CA PHE A 231 21.33 -5.83 -5.61
C PHE A 231 21.77 -4.36 -5.72
N HIS A 232 20.80 -3.45 -5.86
CA HIS A 232 21.02 -2.01 -5.96
C HIS A 232 20.49 -1.24 -4.73
N THR A 233 21.08 -0.07 -4.43
CA THR A 233 20.35 0.99 -3.70
C THR A 233 19.36 1.72 -4.63
N HIS A 234 18.43 2.51 -4.07
CA HIS A 234 17.45 3.27 -4.86
C HIS A 234 18.09 4.08 -6.00
N ASP A 235 19.11 4.88 -5.70
CA ASP A 235 19.76 5.77 -6.67
C ASP A 235 20.53 4.97 -7.75
N GLU A 236 21.05 3.81 -7.38
CA GLU A 236 21.74 2.89 -8.29
C GLU A 236 20.75 2.14 -9.20
N MET A 237 19.56 1.81 -8.71
CA MET A 237 18.44 1.31 -9.51
C MET A 237 17.98 2.38 -10.50
N LEU A 238 17.78 3.63 -10.05
CA LEU A 238 17.42 4.75 -10.92
C LEU A 238 18.46 4.98 -12.03
N ALA A 239 19.76 4.86 -11.71
CA ALA A 239 20.83 4.91 -12.69
C ALA A 239 20.83 3.71 -13.65
N ALA A 240 20.56 2.49 -13.15
CA ALA A 240 20.53 1.27 -13.94
C ALA A 240 19.36 1.24 -14.94
N ILE A 241 18.17 1.72 -14.57
CA ILE A 241 17.03 1.81 -15.49
C ILE A 241 17.27 2.87 -16.57
N GLU A 242 17.81 4.05 -16.22
CA GLU A 242 18.11 5.08 -17.21
C GLU A 242 19.24 4.65 -18.15
N LYS A 243 20.26 3.94 -17.65
CA LYS A 243 21.26 3.29 -18.50
C LYS A 243 20.64 2.23 -19.43
N SER A 244 19.73 1.40 -18.92
CA SER A 244 19.00 0.41 -19.74
C SER A 244 18.18 1.05 -20.86
N ARG A 245 17.63 2.26 -20.62
CA ARG A 245 16.94 3.07 -21.62
C ARG A 245 17.88 3.68 -22.67
N GLN A 246 19.12 3.99 -22.30
CA GLN A 246 20.16 4.54 -23.19
C GLN A 246 20.83 3.44 -24.05
N ASP A 247 21.12 2.29 -23.46
CA ASP A 247 21.73 1.12 -24.14
C ASP A 247 20.70 0.29 -24.96
N ALA A 248 19.44 0.74 -25.03
CA ALA A 248 18.33 0.01 -25.62
C ALA A 248 18.51 -0.29 -27.13
N LYS A 249 18.00 -1.44 -27.56
CA LYS A 249 17.96 -1.80 -28.99
C LYS A 249 17.05 -0.84 -29.77
N THR A 250 17.51 -0.41 -30.94
CA THR A 250 16.78 0.52 -31.83
C THR A 250 15.59 -0.10 -32.56
N ASP A 251 15.29 -1.39 -32.35
CA ASP A 251 14.15 -2.10 -32.96
C ASP A 251 12.90 -2.14 -32.08
N ARG A 252 12.91 -1.41 -30.96
CA ARG A 252 11.80 -1.28 -30.01
C ARG A 252 11.79 0.11 -29.37
N LEU A 253 10.66 0.49 -28.78
CA LEU A 253 10.54 1.66 -27.92
C LEU A 253 10.79 1.28 -26.47
N VAL A 254 11.73 1.96 -25.81
CA VAL A 254 11.97 1.88 -24.36
C VAL A 254 11.77 3.27 -23.75
N LYS A 255 10.92 3.35 -22.72
CA LYS A 255 10.56 4.57 -21.99
C LYS A 255 10.66 4.36 -20.49
N ILE A 256 10.81 5.47 -19.77
CA ILE A 256 10.60 5.57 -18.33
C ILE A 256 9.65 6.76 -18.11
N GLU A 257 8.55 6.56 -17.39
CA GLU A 257 7.57 7.59 -17.02
C GLU A 257 7.52 7.73 -15.49
N THR A 258 7.33 8.96 -14.98
CA THR A 258 6.93 9.16 -13.57
C THR A 258 5.41 9.01 -13.48
N THR A 259 4.91 8.02 -12.74
CA THR A 259 3.47 7.73 -12.62
C THR A 259 2.78 8.54 -11.53
N GLY A 260 3.55 9.00 -10.53
CA GLY A 260 3.08 9.87 -9.45
C GLY A 260 4.19 10.12 -8.44
N LYS A 261 3.81 10.50 -7.21
CA LYS A 261 4.73 10.73 -6.10
C LYS A 261 4.26 10.05 -4.82
N SER A 262 5.23 9.58 -4.04
CA SER A 262 5.03 9.04 -2.68
C SER A 262 4.63 10.10 -1.66
N ALA A 263 4.33 9.66 -0.44
CA ALA A 263 4.00 10.51 0.71
C ALA A 263 5.13 11.49 1.09
N GLN A 264 6.40 11.13 0.90
CA GLN A 264 7.56 12.06 1.05
C GLN A 264 7.98 12.73 -0.27
N GLY A 265 7.24 12.53 -1.36
CA GLY A 265 7.41 13.27 -2.62
C GLY A 265 8.43 12.69 -3.62
N ARG A 266 8.94 11.47 -3.41
CA ARG A 266 9.79 10.75 -4.38
C ARG A 266 8.95 10.34 -5.59
N ASP A 267 9.59 10.25 -6.76
CA ASP A 267 8.92 9.80 -7.98
C ASP A 267 8.69 8.29 -7.96
N VAL A 268 7.45 7.85 -8.21
CA VAL A 268 7.18 6.45 -8.59
C VAL A 268 7.49 6.30 -10.09
N LYS A 269 8.26 5.27 -10.46
CA LYS A 269 8.85 5.11 -11.81
C LYS A 269 8.34 3.87 -12.51
N LEU A 270 7.90 4.05 -13.75
CA LEU A 270 7.41 2.99 -14.62
C LEU A 270 8.29 2.86 -15.87
N GLY A 271 8.94 1.72 -16.04
CA GLY A 271 9.53 1.30 -17.31
C GLY A 271 8.44 0.82 -18.27
N ILE A 272 8.51 1.22 -19.54
CA ILE A 272 7.59 0.77 -20.60
C ILE A 272 8.40 0.29 -21.80
N ILE A 273 8.12 -0.92 -22.30
CA ILE A 273 8.71 -1.47 -23.51
C ILE A 273 7.61 -1.92 -24.48
N SER A 274 7.66 -1.41 -25.71
CA SER A 274 6.71 -1.65 -26.81
C SER A 274 7.48 -1.81 -28.13
N SER A 275 6.87 -2.34 -29.20
CA SER A 275 7.51 -2.28 -30.53
C SER A 275 7.74 -0.84 -30.98
N ASP A 276 6.81 0.06 -30.66
CA ASP A 276 6.77 1.44 -31.13
C ASP A 276 5.75 2.27 -30.32
N GLN A 277 5.71 3.59 -30.56
CA GLN A 277 4.76 4.50 -29.90
C GLN A 277 3.32 4.32 -30.41
N LYS A 278 3.13 4.05 -31.71
CA LYS A 278 1.80 3.86 -32.30
C LYS A 278 1.06 2.70 -31.64
N SER A 279 1.77 1.62 -31.32
CA SER A 279 1.27 0.46 -30.58
C SER A 279 0.79 0.79 -29.16
N ILE A 280 1.38 1.78 -28.49
CA ILE A 280 0.90 2.29 -27.20
C ILE A 280 -0.37 3.13 -27.42
N ASP A 281 -0.36 4.01 -28.41
CA ASP A 281 -1.47 4.92 -28.69
C ASP A 281 -2.72 4.17 -29.20
N ASP A 282 -2.54 3.20 -30.09
CA ASP A 282 -3.60 2.28 -30.53
C ASP A 282 -4.15 1.47 -29.35
N TYR A 283 -3.28 1.00 -28.45
CA TYR A 283 -3.73 0.24 -27.30
C TYR A 283 -4.61 1.10 -26.37
N LEU A 284 -4.12 2.26 -25.95
CA LEU A 284 -4.80 3.11 -24.98
C LEU A 284 -6.07 3.75 -25.57
N ASN A 285 -6.02 4.28 -26.79
CA ASN A 285 -7.13 5.03 -27.39
C ASN A 285 -8.15 4.14 -28.12
N THR A 286 -7.75 2.94 -28.56
CA THR A 286 -8.60 2.03 -29.35
C THR A 286 -8.79 0.68 -28.65
N THR A 287 -7.75 -0.15 -28.49
CA THR A 287 -7.91 -1.54 -28.02
C THR A 287 -8.55 -1.64 -26.63
N ASN A 288 -8.00 -0.94 -25.64
CA ASN A 288 -8.47 -0.97 -24.26
C ASN A 288 -9.90 -0.42 -24.16
N ARG A 289 -10.15 0.75 -24.78
CA ARG A 289 -11.45 1.41 -24.83
C ARG A 289 -12.53 0.54 -25.50
N LEU A 290 -12.22 -0.12 -26.61
CA LEU A 290 -13.15 -1.02 -27.29
C LEU A 290 -13.39 -2.30 -26.48
N ALA A 291 -12.40 -2.84 -25.78
CA ALA A 291 -12.59 -4.03 -24.95
C ALA A 291 -13.58 -3.75 -23.80
N LEU A 292 -13.51 -2.56 -23.21
CA LEU A 292 -14.40 -2.13 -22.12
C LEU A 292 -15.82 -1.72 -22.56
N THR A 293 -16.07 -1.47 -23.85
CA THR A 293 -17.34 -0.88 -24.35
C THR A 293 -18.03 -1.66 -25.48
N LYS A 294 -17.27 -2.44 -26.26
CA LYS A 294 -17.70 -3.18 -27.45
C LYS A 294 -17.06 -4.59 -27.53
N PRO A 295 -16.97 -5.38 -26.44
CA PRO A 295 -16.24 -6.65 -26.47
C PRO A 295 -16.83 -7.69 -27.42
N SER A 296 -18.12 -7.63 -27.74
CA SER A 296 -18.78 -8.47 -28.74
C SER A 296 -18.27 -8.23 -30.16
N GLU A 297 -18.05 -6.97 -30.56
CA GLU A 297 -17.48 -6.59 -31.85
C GLU A 297 -16.03 -7.07 -31.96
N MET A 298 -15.24 -6.89 -30.90
CA MET A 298 -13.86 -7.38 -30.85
C MET A 298 -13.78 -8.91 -30.87
N LEU A 299 -14.70 -9.62 -30.19
CA LEU A 299 -14.73 -11.07 -30.17
C LEU A 299 -15.08 -11.66 -31.55
N ALA A 300 -15.93 -10.99 -32.32
CA ALA A 300 -16.18 -11.33 -33.72
C ALA A 300 -14.95 -11.07 -34.60
N ALA A 301 -14.29 -9.92 -34.44
CA ALA A 301 -13.06 -9.59 -35.18
C ALA A 301 -11.90 -10.56 -34.87
N LEU A 302 -11.76 -10.98 -33.61
CA LEU A 302 -10.79 -11.98 -33.17
C LEU A 302 -11.06 -13.34 -33.83
N LYS A 303 -12.30 -13.82 -33.81
CA LYS A 303 -12.70 -15.10 -34.42
C LYS A 303 -12.61 -15.11 -35.95
N ASN A 304 -12.65 -13.94 -36.59
CA ASN A 304 -12.42 -13.76 -38.02
C ASN A 304 -10.93 -13.56 -38.37
N GLY A 305 -10.02 -13.50 -37.39
CA GLY A 305 -8.59 -13.23 -37.62
C GLY A 305 -8.27 -11.79 -38.06
N THR A 306 -9.20 -10.84 -37.87
CA THR A 306 -9.07 -9.44 -38.33
C THR A 306 -8.77 -8.45 -37.21
N LEU A 307 -8.59 -8.92 -35.97
CA LEU A 307 -8.26 -8.07 -34.83
C LEU A 307 -6.73 -7.97 -34.63
N ASP A 308 -6.17 -6.80 -34.94
CA ASP A 308 -4.85 -6.40 -34.42
C ASP A 308 -5.01 -5.82 -33.01
N TYR A 309 -4.13 -6.20 -32.09
CA TYR A 309 -4.19 -5.80 -30.68
C TYR A 309 -2.87 -6.08 -29.94
N LYS A 310 -2.68 -5.39 -28.81
CA LYS A 310 -1.63 -5.66 -27.83
C LYS A 310 -2.24 -6.07 -26.49
N LEU A 311 -1.48 -6.82 -25.69
CA LEU A 311 -1.77 -7.16 -24.30
C LEU A 311 -0.65 -6.60 -23.41
N PRO A 312 -0.92 -5.64 -22.52
CA PRO A 312 0.09 -5.21 -21.56
C PRO A 312 0.35 -6.29 -20.51
N VAL A 313 1.58 -6.41 -20.01
CA VAL A 313 1.96 -7.26 -18.87
C VAL A 313 2.60 -6.37 -17.84
N LEU A 314 2.13 -6.40 -16.59
CA LEU A 314 2.67 -5.62 -15.49
C LEU A 314 3.51 -6.50 -14.57
N ILE A 315 4.67 -6.00 -14.19
CA ILE A 315 5.56 -6.60 -13.19
C ILE A 315 5.76 -5.51 -12.12
N ASN A 316 5.49 -5.86 -10.86
CA ASN A 316 5.32 -4.94 -9.74
C ASN A 316 6.07 -5.43 -8.49
N ASN A 317 6.43 -4.51 -7.60
CA ASN A 317 6.84 -4.82 -6.23
C ASN A 317 6.16 -3.84 -5.25
N THR A 318 5.37 -4.37 -4.33
CA THR A 318 4.62 -3.55 -3.34
C THR A 318 5.39 -3.30 -2.03
N HIS A 319 6.24 -4.21 -1.52
CA HIS A 319 7.09 -3.93 -0.35
C HIS A 319 8.57 -3.80 -0.71
N ALA A 320 9.19 -2.69 -0.29
CA ALA A 320 10.53 -2.35 -0.75
C ALA A 320 11.69 -2.93 0.10
N ASP A 321 11.44 -3.43 1.31
CA ASP A 321 12.44 -4.22 2.07
C ASP A 321 12.49 -5.70 1.64
N GLU A 322 11.88 -6.02 0.48
CA GLU A 322 11.91 -7.31 -0.22
C GLU A 322 12.84 -7.21 -1.43
N GLN A 323 13.97 -6.51 -1.21
CA GLN A 323 14.95 -6.00 -2.16
C GLN A 323 15.15 -6.81 -3.46
N PRO A 324 15.35 -8.16 -3.46
CA PRO A 324 15.51 -8.89 -4.72
C PRO A 324 14.34 -8.70 -5.70
N ALA A 325 13.13 -8.39 -5.23
CA ALA A 325 11.98 -8.08 -6.07
C ALA A 325 12.19 -6.83 -6.95
N ILE A 326 12.66 -5.72 -6.35
CA ILE A 326 13.01 -4.48 -7.07
C ILE A 326 14.10 -4.77 -8.11
N ASP A 327 15.11 -5.54 -7.70
CA ASP A 327 16.23 -5.90 -8.56
C ASP A 327 15.80 -6.82 -9.72
N ILE A 328 14.90 -7.79 -9.50
CA ILE A 328 14.31 -8.63 -10.55
C ILE A 328 13.65 -7.76 -11.63
N ILE A 329 12.84 -6.76 -11.23
CA ILE A 329 12.12 -5.89 -12.17
C ILE A 329 13.12 -5.03 -12.97
N THR A 330 14.16 -4.53 -12.30
CA THR A 330 15.27 -3.77 -12.90
C THR A 330 16.05 -4.62 -13.91
N GLY A 331 16.42 -5.86 -13.54
CA GLY A 331 17.13 -6.80 -14.40
C GLY A 331 16.31 -7.29 -15.60
N LEU A 332 15.00 -7.51 -15.42
CA LEU A 332 14.08 -7.82 -16.51
C LEU A 332 13.93 -6.64 -17.48
N PHE A 333 13.79 -5.41 -16.98
CA PHE A 333 13.72 -4.21 -17.82
C PHE A 333 14.97 -4.04 -18.68
N ASN A 334 16.17 -4.15 -18.07
CA ASN A 334 17.45 -4.18 -18.79
C ASN A 334 17.48 -5.27 -19.88
N THR A 335 17.03 -6.48 -19.54
CA THR A 335 17.04 -7.61 -20.48
C THR A 335 16.12 -7.39 -21.67
N PHE A 336 14.88 -6.92 -21.44
CA PHE A 336 13.94 -6.62 -22.52
C PHE A 336 14.33 -5.37 -23.33
N ALA A 337 15.08 -4.42 -22.75
CA ALA A 337 15.62 -3.28 -23.47
C ALA A 337 16.81 -3.66 -24.38
N THR A 338 17.74 -4.50 -23.89
CA THR A 338 19.06 -4.68 -24.51
C THR A 338 19.28 -5.99 -25.28
N LYS A 339 18.48 -7.05 -25.05
CA LYS A 339 18.69 -8.39 -25.67
C LYS A 339 17.74 -8.67 -26.83
N ASP A 340 18.21 -9.39 -27.85
CA ASP A 340 17.36 -9.83 -28.98
C ASP A 340 16.59 -11.12 -28.67
N GLN A 341 17.23 -11.99 -27.88
CA GLN A 341 16.71 -13.26 -27.40
C GLN A 341 17.05 -13.45 -25.93
N ILE A 342 16.18 -14.16 -25.22
CA ILE A 342 16.32 -14.54 -23.80
C ILE A 342 16.15 -16.05 -23.73
N SER A 343 17.10 -16.77 -23.15
CA SER A 343 17.05 -18.24 -23.03
C SER A 343 17.18 -18.67 -21.57
N PHE A 344 16.36 -19.64 -21.15
CA PHE A 344 16.32 -20.15 -19.78
C PHE A 344 15.89 -21.62 -19.72
N GLN A 345 16.20 -22.29 -18.60
CA GLN A 345 15.79 -23.67 -18.35
C GLN A 345 14.40 -23.74 -17.72
N THR A 346 13.69 -24.83 -17.95
CA THR A 346 12.41 -25.15 -17.32
C THR A 346 12.17 -26.67 -17.41
N THR A 347 11.01 -27.14 -16.98
CA THR A 347 10.56 -28.53 -17.20
C THR A 347 9.20 -28.57 -17.92
N ASP A 348 8.90 -29.69 -18.57
CA ASP A 348 7.53 -29.99 -19.00
C ASP A 348 6.65 -30.44 -17.82
N ALA A 349 5.37 -30.75 -18.08
CA ALA A 349 4.44 -31.22 -17.04
C ALA A 349 4.80 -32.60 -16.45
N ASN A 350 5.75 -33.33 -17.04
CA ASN A 350 6.26 -34.62 -16.56
C ASN A 350 7.61 -34.49 -15.83
N GLY A 351 8.17 -33.29 -15.72
CA GLY A 351 9.49 -33.04 -15.14
C GLY A 351 10.68 -33.16 -16.12
N ASN A 352 10.44 -33.36 -17.42
CA ASN A 352 11.53 -33.43 -18.41
C ASN A 352 12.16 -32.05 -18.62
N ALA A 353 13.48 -31.95 -18.50
CA ALA A 353 14.22 -30.70 -18.70
C ALA A 353 14.06 -30.16 -20.13
N LYS A 354 13.85 -28.84 -20.23
CA LYS A 354 13.61 -28.11 -21.48
C LYS A 354 14.30 -26.75 -21.44
N THR A 355 14.96 -26.36 -22.53
CA THR A 355 15.35 -24.95 -22.74
C THR A 355 14.24 -24.23 -23.49
N VAL A 356 13.93 -23.00 -23.06
CA VAL A 356 13.04 -22.08 -23.76
C VAL A 356 13.86 -20.88 -24.24
N THR A 357 13.61 -20.44 -25.47
CA THR A 357 14.17 -19.21 -26.04
C THR A 357 13.04 -18.30 -26.50
N LEU A 358 12.95 -17.11 -25.92
CA LEU A 358 12.02 -16.05 -26.30
C LEU A 358 12.75 -15.02 -27.16
N SER A 359 12.18 -14.60 -28.29
CA SER A 359 12.64 -13.41 -29.01
C SER A 359 11.84 -12.20 -28.57
N VAL A 360 12.51 -11.17 -28.06
CA VAL A 360 11.84 -9.96 -27.54
C VAL A 360 11.07 -9.26 -28.67
N LYS A 361 11.64 -9.19 -29.87
CA LYS A 361 10.99 -8.62 -31.05
C LYS A 361 9.68 -9.32 -31.42
N GLU A 362 9.62 -10.64 -31.28
CA GLU A 362 8.40 -11.41 -31.54
C GLU A 362 7.36 -11.23 -30.44
N LEU A 363 7.78 -11.17 -29.16
CA LEU A 363 6.89 -10.83 -28.05
C LEU A 363 6.24 -9.44 -28.25
N LEU A 364 7.03 -8.42 -28.62
CA LEU A 364 6.53 -7.06 -28.83
C LEU A 364 5.55 -6.92 -30.00
N LYS A 365 5.34 -7.96 -30.83
CA LYS A 365 4.23 -7.98 -31.78
C LYS A 365 2.87 -8.04 -31.08
N LYS A 366 2.75 -8.78 -29.98
CA LYS A 366 1.49 -8.98 -29.22
C LYS A 366 1.49 -8.36 -27.82
N PHE A 367 2.65 -8.01 -27.24
CA PHE A 367 2.75 -7.54 -25.86
C PHE A 367 3.33 -6.13 -25.72
N ILE A 368 2.95 -5.46 -24.62
CA ILE A 368 3.60 -4.25 -24.08
C ILE A 368 4.05 -4.62 -22.65
N PHE A 369 5.32 -4.40 -22.31
CA PHE A 369 5.83 -4.74 -20.98
C PHE A 369 5.93 -3.49 -20.11
N LEU A 370 5.41 -3.60 -18.88
CA LEU A 370 5.30 -2.54 -17.89
C LEU A 370 6.03 -2.99 -16.62
N PHE A 371 6.94 -2.15 -16.15
CA PHE A 371 7.86 -2.44 -15.05
C PHE A 371 7.70 -1.35 -13.99
N ASP A 372 6.89 -1.59 -12.97
CA ASP A 372 6.79 -0.67 -11.83
C ASP A 372 7.87 -1.09 -10.81
N PHE A 373 8.97 -0.34 -10.77
CA PHE A 373 10.20 -0.80 -10.13
C PHE A 373 10.05 -0.93 -8.61
N THR A 374 9.24 -0.06 -7.99
CA THR A 374 8.72 -0.23 -6.63
C THR A 374 7.56 0.73 -6.41
N GLU A 375 6.47 0.22 -5.84
CA GLU A 375 5.33 1.02 -5.41
C GLU A 375 5.71 1.97 -4.24
N ASN A 376 6.70 1.58 -3.45
CA ASN A 376 7.09 2.22 -2.19
C ASN A 376 8.54 2.78 -2.26
N PRO A 377 8.83 3.83 -3.06
CA PRO A 377 10.18 4.40 -3.18
C PRO A 377 10.67 5.10 -1.90
N ASP A 378 9.75 5.47 -1.00
CA ASP A 378 10.12 5.96 0.34
C ASP A 378 10.67 4.82 1.20
N GLY A 379 10.03 3.66 1.14
CA GLY A 379 10.45 2.43 1.80
C GLY A 379 11.67 1.78 1.17
N ASP A 380 11.92 1.96 -0.13
CA ASP A 380 13.18 1.58 -0.77
C ASP A 380 14.32 2.33 -0.07
N VAL A 381 14.31 3.67 -0.13
CA VAL A 381 15.35 4.49 0.51
C VAL A 381 15.48 4.21 2.02
N ALA A 382 14.37 4.01 2.73
CA ALA A 382 14.36 3.73 4.17
C ALA A 382 14.53 2.25 4.56
N ASN A 383 14.65 1.34 3.59
CA ASN A 383 14.62 -0.12 3.73
C ASN A 383 13.40 -0.66 4.53
N THR A 384 12.23 0.00 4.44
CA THR A 384 10.98 -0.36 5.17
C THR A 384 10.01 -1.16 4.31
N ARG A 385 9.36 -2.16 4.93
CA ARG A 385 8.18 -2.83 4.36
C ARG A 385 7.01 -1.86 4.19
N ALA A 386 6.74 -1.11 5.27
CA ALA A 386 5.65 -0.15 5.36
C ALA A 386 5.93 1.12 4.54
N LEU A 387 4.86 1.83 4.22
CA LEU A 387 4.87 3.21 3.73
C LEU A 387 5.39 4.18 4.80
N ALA A 388 5.67 5.42 4.39
CA ALA A 388 6.22 6.48 5.26
C ALA A 388 5.37 6.84 6.50
N ASN A 389 4.11 6.38 6.58
CA ASN A 389 3.21 6.56 7.72
C ASN A 389 3.03 5.29 8.58
N GLY A 390 3.69 4.17 8.25
CA GLY A 390 3.60 2.91 8.98
C GLY A 390 2.48 1.97 8.54
N ILE A 391 1.77 2.24 7.43
CA ILE A 391 0.78 1.32 6.84
C ILE A 391 1.48 0.32 5.90
N ASP A 392 1.05 -0.95 5.89
CA ASP A 392 1.47 -1.94 4.89
C ASP A 392 0.73 -1.64 3.57
N PRO A 393 1.45 -1.35 2.45
CA PRO A 393 0.80 -1.01 1.18
C PRO A 393 0.01 -2.20 0.60
N ASN A 394 0.46 -3.45 0.81
CA ASN A 394 -0.25 -4.66 0.40
C ASN A 394 -1.40 -5.01 1.38
N ARG A 395 -2.03 -3.97 1.93
CA ARG A 395 -3.31 -3.98 2.63
C ARG A 395 -4.26 -2.85 2.19
N ASP A 396 -3.83 -1.92 1.32
CA ASP A 396 -4.56 -0.69 0.98
C ASP A 396 -4.92 -0.54 -0.52
N THR A 397 -4.58 -1.48 -1.41
CA THR A 397 -4.72 -1.28 -2.88
C THR A 397 -6.16 -0.99 -3.35
N SER A 398 -7.17 -1.59 -2.72
CA SER A 398 -8.59 -1.26 -2.93
C SER A 398 -9.08 -0.07 -2.08
N TYR A 399 -8.51 0.14 -0.89
CA TYR A 399 -8.94 1.18 0.06
C TYR A 399 -8.47 2.58 -0.34
N GLN A 400 -7.25 2.68 -0.88
CA GLN A 400 -6.65 3.87 -1.51
C GLN A 400 -6.55 5.07 -0.56
N ALA A 401 -6.19 4.81 0.70
CA ALA A 401 -5.88 5.83 1.70
C ALA A 401 -4.56 6.55 1.38
N ASN A 402 -3.58 5.85 0.80
CA ASN A 402 -2.22 6.35 0.57
C ASN A 402 -1.99 6.79 -0.89
N PRO A 403 -1.04 7.71 -1.18
CA PRO A 403 -0.74 8.12 -2.55
C PRO A 403 -0.12 7.01 -3.39
N GLU A 404 0.66 6.09 -2.80
CA GLU A 404 1.32 4.96 -3.46
C GLU A 404 0.28 3.97 -4.04
N THR A 405 -0.62 3.46 -3.20
CA THR A 405 -1.71 2.55 -3.60
C THR A 405 -2.65 3.20 -4.63
N ARG A 406 -2.85 4.51 -4.53
CA ARG A 406 -3.60 5.32 -5.52
C ARG A 406 -2.88 5.45 -6.87
N ILE A 407 -1.57 5.24 -6.94
CA ILE A 407 -0.81 5.22 -8.19
C ILE A 407 -0.92 3.84 -8.84
N VAL A 408 -0.65 2.75 -8.11
CA VAL A 408 -0.71 1.39 -8.68
C VAL A 408 -2.14 1.02 -9.13
N ALA A 409 -3.16 1.36 -8.34
CA ALA A 409 -4.56 1.15 -8.72
C ALA A 409 -4.94 1.91 -10.02
N GLY A 410 -4.43 3.14 -10.17
CA GLY A 410 -4.61 3.95 -11.38
C GLY A 410 -3.82 3.42 -12.58
N LEU A 411 -2.63 2.86 -12.37
CA LEU A 411 -1.81 2.20 -13.38
C LEU A 411 -2.52 0.95 -13.94
N ILE A 412 -3.03 0.10 -13.05
CA ILE A 412 -3.76 -1.13 -13.38
C ILE A 412 -5.00 -0.79 -14.21
N ASN A 413 -5.75 0.26 -13.89
CA ASN A 413 -6.87 0.73 -14.71
C ASN A 413 -6.43 1.35 -16.05
N LYS A 414 -5.40 2.22 -16.07
CA LYS A 414 -4.84 2.84 -17.30
C LYS A 414 -4.52 1.78 -18.35
N TRP A 415 -3.87 0.69 -17.93
CA TRP A 415 -3.36 -0.33 -18.84
C TRP A 415 -4.23 -1.58 -18.97
N ASN A 416 -4.99 -1.97 -17.95
CA ASN A 416 -5.65 -3.28 -17.87
C ASN A 416 -4.70 -4.40 -18.36
N PRO A 417 -3.57 -4.68 -17.69
CA PRO A 417 -2.64 -5.72 -18.14
C PRO A 417 -3.30 -7.10 -18.15
N ILE A 418 -2.81 -8.06 -18.95
CA ILE A 418 -3.36 -9.42 -19.04
C ILE A 418 -2.91 -10.31 -17.89
N ALA A 419 -1.71 -10.06 -17.37
CA ALA A 419 -1.20 -10.60 -16.13
C ALA A 419 -0.52 -9.49 -15.32
N LEU A 420 -0.58 -9.61 -14.00
CA LEU A 420 0.19 -8.82 -13.04
C LEU A 420 1.03 -9.78 -12.21
N TYR A 421 2.35 -9.63 -12.27
CA TYR A 421 3.31 -10.38 -11.47
C TYR A 421 3.80 -9.51 -10.31
N ASP A 422 3.34 -9.82 -9.11
CA ASP A 422 3.56 -9.04 -7.89
C ASP A 422 4.64 -9.73 -7.04
N ILE A 423 5.85 -9.18 -7.07
CA ILE A 423 7.05 -9.89 -6.56
C ILE A 423 7.31 -9.50 -5.11
N HIS A 424 7.37 -10.52 -4.26
CA HIS A 424 7.31 -10.43 -2.80
C HIS A 424 8.35 -11.31 -2.09
N GLY A 425 8.56 -11.06 -0.79
CA GLY A 425 9.45 -11.84 0.07
C GLY A 425 9.11 -11.83 1.58
N PHE A 426 9.10 -12.94 2.30
CA PHE A 426 9.64 -14.25 1.93
C PHE A 426 8.84 -15.37 2.59
N VAL A 427 8.31 -16.28 1.77
CA VAL A 427 7.75 -17.57 2.19
C VAL A 427 8.76 -18.66 1.88
N LYS A 428 9.12 -19.48 2.87
CA LYS A 428 10.25 -20.43 2.77
C LYS A 428 10.16 -21.44 1.62
N ASP A 429 8.95 -21.80 1.25
CA ASP A 429 8.66 -22.64 0.09
C ASP A 429 8.26 -21.68 -1.03
N PHE A 430 8.85 -21.81 -2.22
CA PHE A 430 8.69 -20.82 -3.31
C PHE A 430 7.21 -20.76 -3.77
N LEU A 431 6.48 -19.73 -3.35
CA LEU A 431 5.02 -19.68 -3.42
C LEU A 431 4.54 -18.81 -4.58
N ILE A 432 3.60 -19.36 -5.35
CA ILE A 432 3.05 -18.71 -6.56
C ILE A 432 1.53 -18.92 -6.58
N GLU A 433 0.76 -17.84 -6.52
CA GLU A 433 -0.72 -17.89 -6.63
C GLU A 433 -1.19 -18.46 -7.97
N PRO A 434 -2.35 -19.16 -8.05
CA PRO A 434 -3.61 -18.87 -7.33
C PRO A 434 -3.69 -19.28 -5.84
N ALA A 435 -4.52 -18.52 -5.12
CA ALA A 435 -4.86 -18.62 -3.70
C ALA A 435 -5.76 -19.84 -3.34
N THR A 436 -5.90 -20.12 -2.04
CA THR A 436 -6.96 -20.99 -1.50
C THR A 436 -8.32 -20.28 -1.57
N PRO A 437 -9.44 -21.00 -1.43
CA PRO A 437 -10.69 -20.38 -1.01
C PRO A 437 -10.60 -19.83 0.43
N PRO A 438 -11.58 -19.04 0.91
CA PRO A 438 -12.72 -18.51 0.14
C PRO A 438 -12.27 -17.58 -0.99
N HIS A 439 -13.07 -17.58 -2.06
CA HIS A 439 -12.92 -16.66 -3.20
C HIS A 439 -14.05 -15.63 -3.17
N ASP A 440 -13.78 -14.34 -3.35
CA ASP A 440 -14.83 -13.30 -3.26
C ASP A 440 -15.91 -13.51 -4.35
N PRO A 441 -17.21 -13.42 -3.98
CA PRO A 441 -18.32 -13.74 -4.88
C PRO A 441 -18.47 -12.81 -6.10
N ASN A 442 -17.74 -11.68 -6.15
CA ASN A 442 -17.73 -10.76 -7.28
C ASN A 442 -16.82 -11.22 -8.43
N PHE A 443 -15.97 -12.22 -8.23
CA PHE A 443 -15.12 -12.79 -9.29
C PHE A 443 -15.93 -13.54 -10.36
N GLU A 444 -15.35 -13.62 -11.57
CA GLU A 444 -15.76 -14.51 -12.66
C GLU A 444 -14.71 -15.63 -12.78
N TYR A 445 -14.51 -16.36 -11.68
CA TYR A 445 -13.31 -17.16 -11.40
C TYR A 445 -13.06 -18.29 -12.42
N ASP A 446 -14.12 -18.83 -13.03
CA ASP A 446 -14.06 -19.89 -14.05
C ASP A 446 -13.37 -19.45 -15.37
N LEU A 447 -13.33 -18.14 -15.65
CA LEU A 447 -12.58 -17.60 -16.78
C LEU A 447 -11.07 -17.48 -16.48
N LEU A 448 -10.73 -17.16 -15.24
CA LEU A 448 -9.36 -16.83 -14.83
C LEU A 448 -8.59 -18.06 -14.35
N SER A 449 -9.18 -18.86 -13.46
CA SER A 449 -8.44 -19.80 -12.59
C SER A 449 -7.59 -20.83 -13.34
N LYS A 450 -8.12 -21.42 -14.42
CA LYS A 450 -7.33 -22.36 -15.24
C LYS A 450 -6.13 -21.68 -15.89
N ASN A 451 -6.27 -20.45 -16.35
CA ASN A 451 -5.17 -19.72 -16.96
C ASN A 451 -4.14 -19.30 -15.90
N MET A 452 -4.59 -18.91 -14.71
CA MET A 452 -3.72 -18.62 -13.57
C MET A 452 -2.94 -19.86 -13.13
N LEU A 453 -3.59 -21.01 -12.96
CA LEU A 453 -2.96 -22.25 -12.49
C LEU A 453 -1.87 -22.75 -13.45
N GLU A 454 -2.14 -22.76 -14.75
CA GLU A 454 -1.14 -23.14 -15.76
C GLU A 454 0.01 -22.13 -15.84
N ASN A 455 -0.29 -20.83 -15.69
CA ASN A 455 0.73 -19.77 -15.63
C ASN A 455 1.64 -19.96 -14.41
N ALA A 456 1.07 -20.23 -13.22
CA ALA A 456 1.79 -20.48 -11.98
C ALA A 456 2.71 -21.70 -12.08
N HIS A 457 2.24 -22.81 -12.66
CA HIS A 457 3.10 -23.96 -12.97
C HIS A 457 4.24 -23.62 -13.95
N HIS A 458 4.00 -22.76 -14.93
CA HIS A 458 5.04 -22.29 -15.85
C HIS A 458 6.08 -21.40 -15.17
N MET A 459 5.65 -20.52 -14.25
CA MET A 459 6.51 -19.70 -13.41
C MET A 459 7.37 -20.57 -12.48
N GLY A 460 6.74 -21.47 -11.71
CA GLY A 460 7.42 -22.31 -10.72
C GLY A 460 8.47 -23.25 -11.34
N ARG A 461 8.12 -23.95 -12.43
CA ARG A 461 9.08 -24.81 -13.16
C ARG A 461 10.27 -24.03 -13.73
N ALA A 462 10.11 -22.76 -14.06
CA ALA A 462 11.20 -21.91 -14.54
C ALA A 462 12.07 -21.37 -13.39
N GLY A 463 11.48 -20.91 -12.28
CA GLY A 463 12.26 -20.43 -11.12
C GLY A 463 13.11 -21.53 -10.47
N VAL A 464 12.53 -22.73 -10.27
CA VAL A 464 13.25 -23.92 -9.78
C VAL A 464 14.39 -24.33 -10.71
N ALA A 465 14.16 -24.39 -12.04
CA ALA A 465 15.16 -24.89 -12.98
C ALA A 465 16.39 -23.98 -13.18
N ASN A 466 16.43 -22.78 -12.59
CA ASN A 466 17.54 -21.83 -12.71
C ASN A 466 18.03 -21.27 -11.35
N SER A 467 17.66 -21.91 -10.22
CA SER A 467 18.07 -21.50 -8.86
C SER A 467 18.39 -22.70 -7.98
N LYS A 468 18.83 -22.48 -6.73
CA LYS A 468 19.07 -23.56 -5.74
C LYS A 468 17.81 -24.25 -5.20
N TYR A 469 16.62 -23.73 -5.44
CA TYR A 469 15.38 -24.27 -4.85
C TYR A 469 14.88 -25.47 -5.65
N ASP A 470 14.51 -26.54 -4.96
CA ASP A 470 14.16 -27.84 -5.57
C ASP A 470 12.67 -28.01 -5.89
N HIS A 471 11.81 -27.14 -5.35
CA HIS A 471 10.37 -27.16 -5.55
C HIS A 471 9.75 -25.75 -5.47
N TYR A 472 8.47 -25.68 -5.83
CA TYR A 472 7.57 -24.53 -5.66
C TYR A 472 6.21 -25.05 -5.18
N ILE A 473 5.39 -24.17 -4.61
CA ILE A 473 4.02 -24.46 -4.17
C ILE A 473 3.02 -23.50 -4.80
N ILE A 474 1.78 -23.98 -4.98
CA ILE A 474 0.63 -23.18 -5.40
C ILE A 474 -0.44 -23.33 -4.31
N PRO A 475 -0.83 -22.26 -3.58
CA PRO A 475 -1.77 -22.36 -2.46
C PRO A 475 -3.07 -23.11 -2.82
N LYS A 476 -3.65 -22.87 -4.01
CA LYS A 476 -4.85 -23.58 -4.51
C LYS A 476 -4.72 -25.12 -4.57
N LEU A 477 -3.50 -25.66 -4.67
CA LEU A 477 -3.23 -27.10 -4.77
C LEU A 477 -2.67 -27.70 -3.47
N ASP A 478 -1.74 -26.99 -2.84
CA ASP A 478 -0.90 -27.53 -1.77
C ASP A 478 -1.41 -27.20 -0.37
N TRP A 479 -2.25 -26.16 -0.23
CA TRP A 479 -2.82 -25.68 1.04
C TRP A 479 -4.35 -25.93 1.08
N GLY A 480 -4.96 -25.83 2.27
CA GLY A 480 -6.39 -26.06 2.47
C GLY A 480 -7.20 -24.77 2.66
N ASP A 481 -6.71 -23.90 3.53
CA ASP A 481 -7.21 -22.57 3.84
C ASP A 481 -6.04 -21.67 4.30
N GLY A 482 -6.31 -20.38 4.60
CA GLY A 482 -5.31 -19.47 5.16
C GLY A 482 -4.36 -18.77 4.18
N TRP A 483 -4.61 -18.83 2.86
CA TRP A 483 -4.02 -17.91 1.87
C TRP A 483 -5.08 -17.58 0.82
N ASP A 484 -6.07 -16.81 1.21
CA ASP A 484 -7.28 -16.54 0.42
C ASP A 484 -7.18 -15.30 -0.48
N ASP A 485 -8.01 -15.26 -1.53
CA ASP A 485 -8.15 -14.09 -2.42
C ASP A 485 -9.47 -13.33 -2.20
N SER A 486 -10.10 -13.49 -1.03
CA SER A 486 -11.32 -12.72 -0.69
C SER A 486 -11.03 -11.26 -0.31
N PHE A 487 -9.79 -10.91 0.03
CA PHE A 487 -9.38 -9.55 0.37
C PHE A 487 -8.84 -8.76 -0.82
N SER A 488 -9.51 -7.66 -1.20
CA SER A 488 -9.07 -6.78 -2.30
C SER A 488 -7.95 -5.79 -1.92
N GLY A 489 -7.43 -5.82 -0.69
CA GLY A 489 -6.32 -4.95 -0.30
C GLY A 489 -4.93 -5.44 -0.74
N TYR A 490 -4.80 -6.66 -1.30
CA TYR A 490 -3.56 -7.10 -1.94
C TYR A 490 -3.49 -6.63 -3.41
N THR A 491 -2.31 -6.25 -3.91
CA THR A 491 -2.17 -5.72 -5.29
C THR A 491 -2.41 -6.80 -6.36
N GLY A 492 -1.87 -8.01 -6.20
CA GLY A 492 -2.18 -9.18 -7.04
C GLY A 492 -3.68 -9.51 -7.11
N VAL A 493 -4.35 -9.59 -5.95
CA VAL A 493 -5.79 -9.94 -5.86
C VAL A 493 -6.71 -8.81 -6.35
N TYR A 494 -6.38 -7.55 -6.06
CA TYR A 494 -7.06 -6.37 -6.62
C TYR A 494 -7.16 -6.44 -8.15
N ALA A 495 -6.10 -6.89 -8.83
CA ALA A 495 -6.09 -7.05 -10.29
C ALA A 495 -7.13 -8.07 -10.80
N MET A 496 -7.46 -9.12 -10.03
CA MET A 496 -8.40 -10.17 -10.45
C MET A 496 -9.82 -9.62 -10.68
N TYR A 497 -10.26 -8.66 -9.85
CA TYR A 497 -11.54 -7.94 -10.04
C TYR A 497 -11.63 -7.18 -11.38
N HIS A 498 -10.48 -6.90 -12.01
CA HIS A 498 -10.40 -6.21 -13.29
C HIS A 498 -10.32 -7.15 -14.50
N GLY A 499 -10.33 -8.48 -14.32
CA GLY A 499 -10.22 -9.48 -15.38
C GLY A 499 -8.77 -9.76 -15.79
N ILE A 500 -7.87 -9.78 -14.81
CA ILE A 500 -6.41 -9.89 -14.96
C ILE A 500 -5.95 -11.20 -14.29
N LEU A 501 -4.94 -11.85 -14.86
CA LEU A 501 -4.21 -12.94 -14.21
C LEU A 501 -3.25 -12.33 -13.18
N GLY A 502 -3.77 -11.97 -12.00
CA GLY A 502 -2.98 -11.46 -10.88
C GLY A 502 -2.27 -12.59 -10.16
N HIS A 503 -1.01 -12.38 -9.78
CA HIS A 503 -0.19 -13.38 -9.09
C HIS A 503 0.75 -12.72 -8.07
N THR A 504 0.57 -13.00 -6.78
CA THR A 504 1.66 -12.92 -5.80
C THR A 504 2.71 -13.98 -6.11
N VAL A 505 3.99 -13.58 -6.10
CA VAL A 505 5.17 -14.43 -6.27
C VAL A 505 6.11 -14.20 -5.10
N GLU A 506 6.03 -15.04 -4.08
CA GLU A 506 6.81 -14.96 -2.84
C GLU A 506 8.10 -15.77 -2.96
N ILE A 507 9.24 -15.07 -3.06
CA ILE A 507 10.57 -15.68 -3.19
C ILE A 507 11.11 -16.16 -1.83
N PRO A 508 11.95 -17.22 -1.73
CA PRO A 508 12.21 -17.85 -0.43
C PRO A 508 13.10 -17.12 0.59
N GLU A 509 14.07 -16.32 0.14
CA GLU A 509 15.15 -15.78 0.99
C GLU A 509 15.66 -14.43 0.47
N GLY A 510 16.33 -13.65 1.33
CA GLY A 510 16.99 -12.40 0.92
C GLY A 510 18.33 -12.67 0.25
N ASN A 511 18.37 -13.29 -0.94
CA ASN A 511 19.61 -13.62 -1.64
C ASN A 511 19.53 -13.70 -3.18
N GLN A 512 20.70 -13.89 -3.80
CA GLN A 512 20.89 -14.02 -5.25
C GLN A 512 20.13 -15.19 -5.90
N GLU A 513 19.85 -16.26 -5.15
CA GLU A 513 19.10 -17.40 -5.67
C GLU A 513 17.60 -17.11 -5.74
N SER A 514 17.08 -16.33 -4.80
CA SER A 514 15.72 -15.78 -4.87
C SER A 514 15.55 -14.77 -6.01
N TYR A 515 16.56 -13.93 -6.28
CA TYR A 515 16.61 -13.12 -7.50
C TYR A 515 16.49 -14.00 -8.75
N LYS A 516 17.32 -15.05 -8.88
CA LYS A 516 17.25 -15.99 -10.01
C LYS A 516 15.88 -16.68 -10.11
N ALA A 517 15.30 -17.11 -8.99
CA ALA A 517 14.01 -17.80 -8.97
C ALA A 517 12.88 -16.91 -9.47
N GLY A 518 12.73 -15.69 -8.92
CA GLY A 518 11.69 -14.75 -9.33
C GLY A 518 11.88 -14.22 -10.76
N TYR A 519 13.12 -13.92 -11.16
CA TYR A 519 13.46 -13.49 -12.53
C TYR A 519 13.04 -14.54 -13.57
N HIS A 520 13.42 -15.81 -13.35
CA HIS A 520 13.07 -16.89 -14.28
C HIS A 520 11.60 -17.29 -14.18
N ALA A 521 10.95 -17.12 -13.02
CA ALA A 521 9.51 -17.29 -12.90
C ALA A 521 8.74 -16.30 -13.80
N VAL A 522 9.05 -15.01 -13.76
CA VAL A 522 8.40 -14.03 -14.66
C VAL A 522 8.64 -14.36 -16.15
N LEU A 523 9.85 -14.82 -16.52
CA LEU A 523 10.12 -15.32 -17.87
C LEU A 523 9.30 -16.57 -18.23
N GLY A 524 9.14 -17.49 -17.29
CA GLY A 524 8.28 -18.67 -17.41
C GLY A 524 6.82 -18.30 -17.66
N GLY A 525 6.30 -17.34 -16.90
CA GLY A 525 4.94 -16.82 -17.08
C GLY A 525 4.75 -16.07 -18.41
N ILE A 526 5.69 -15.20 -18.80
CA ILE A 526 5.68 -14.57 -20.13
C ILE A 526 5.72 -15.64 -21.24
N SER A 527 6.47 -16.72 -21.05
CA SER A 527 6.50 -17.89 -21.95
C SER A 527 5.23 -18.76 -21.91
N TYR A 528 4.35 -18.61 -20.92
CA TYR A 528 2.98 -19.15 -20.97
C TYR A 528 2.08 -18.23 -21.78
N LEU A 529 2.07 -16.94 -21.45
CA LEU A 529 1.23 -15.95 -22.12
C LEU A 529 1.47 -15.90 -23.64
N SER A 530 2.71 -16.08 -24.09
CA SER A 530 3.07 -16.05 -25.50
C SER A 530 2.65 -17.28 -26.32
N GLN A 531 2.13 -18.35 -25.71
CA GLN A 531 1.73 -19.57 -26.43
C GLN A 531 0.40 -19.40 -27.16
N ASP A 532 -0.56 -18.69 -26.55
CA ASP A 532 -1.88 -18.43 -27.12
C ASP A 532 -2.44 -17.07 -26.66
N PRO A 533 -1.96 -15.95 -27.25
CA PRO A 533 -2.47 -14.61 -26.92
C PRO A 533 -3.94 -14.42 -27.30
N ASP A 534 -4.43 -15.12 -28.32
CA ASP A 534 -5.79 -14.97 -28.83
C ASP A 534 -6.81 -15.55 -27.83
N LYS A 535 -6.52 -16.72 -27.22
CA LYS A 535 -7.29 -17.26 -26.08
C LYS A 535 -7.32 -16.32 -24.87
N LEU A 536 -6.21 -15.64 -24.57
CA LEU A 536 -6.15 -14.66 -23.49
C LEU A 536 -7.01 -13.42 -23.78
N MET A 537 -7.03 -12.97 -25.04
CA MET A 537 -7.91 -11.89 -25.49
C MET A 537 -9.38 -12.34 -25.46
N GLU A 538 -9.72 -13.57 -25.87
CA GLU A 538 -11.07 -14.11 -25.75
C GLU A 538 -11.52 -14.20 -24.27
N MET A 539 -10.66 -14.67 -23.35
CA MET A 539 -10.95 -14.69 -21.91
C MET A 539 -11.35 -13.30 -21.39
N ARG A 540 -10.53 -12.29 -21.69
CA ARG A 540 -10.76 -10.88 -21.34
C ARG A 540 -12.06 -10.32 -21.90
N LEU A 541 -12.31 -10.55 -23.19
CA LEU A 541 -13.52 -10.05 -23.85
C LEU A 541 -14.77 -10.72 -23.28
N ASN A 542 -14.73 -12.01 -22.94
CA ASN A 542 -15.84 -12.69 -22.27
C ASN A 542 -16.09 -12.18 -20.83
N PHE A 543 -15.04 -11.87 -20.06
CA PHE A 543 -15.17 -11.25 -18.73
C PHE A 543 -15.92 -9.90 -18.82
N TYR A 544 -15.48 -9.00 -19.71
CA TYR A 544 -16.14 -7.71 -19.93
C TYR A 544 -17.56 -7.85 -20.50
N LEU A 545 -17.78 -8.83 -21.40
CA LEU A 545 -19.09 -9.11 -22.00
C LEU A 545 -20.10 -9.66 -20.97
N ARG A 546 -19.68 -10.51 -20.02
CA ARG A 546 -20.52 -10.94 -18.89
C ARG A 546 -20.98 -9.73 -18.07
N GLY A 547 -20.05 -8.83 -17.76
CA GLY A 547 -20.31 -7.56 -17.07
C GLY A 547 -21.40 -6.74 -17.77
N ILE A 548 -21.13 -6.32 -19.00
CA ILE A 548 -22.02 -5.47 -19.83
C ILE A 548 -23.42 -6.06 -19.98
N ASN A 549 -23.53 -7.38 -20.24
CA ASN A 549 -24.82 -8.01 -20.48
C ASN A 549 -25.60 -8.39 -19.20
N LYS A 550 -25.16 -7.96 -18.01
CA LYS A 550 -25.75 -8.33 -16.69
C LYS A 550 -25.93 -9.85 -16.51
N VAL A 551 -25.00 -10.64 -17.07
CA VAL A 551 -25.00 -12.12 -17.03
C VAL A 551 -24.32 -12.62 -15.76
N GLU A 552 -25.05 -13.40 -14.96
CA GLU A 552 -24.51 -14.34 -13.98
C GLU A 552 -24.42 -15.71 -14.63
N ASP A 553 -23.20 -16.14 -15.01
CA ASP A 553 -22.97 -17.50 -15.50
C ASP A 553 -22.85 -18.44 -14.28
N PRO A 554 -23.66 -19.51 -14.16
CA PRO A 554 -23.57 -20.45 -13.05
C PRO A 554 -22.18 -21.09 -12.89
N LYS A 555 -21.38 -21.16 -13.96
CA LYS A 555 -20.00 -21.68 -13.89
C LYS A 555 -19.09 -20.87 -12.98
N ALA A 556 -19.32 -19.55 -12.89
CA ALA A 556 -18.55 -18.69 -12.00
C ALA A 556 -18.81 -19.00 -10.51
N GLU A 557 -19.91 -19.70 -10.19
CA GLU A 557 -20.22 -20.14 -8.83
C GLU A 557 -19.54 -21.48 -8.47
N ASN A 558 -18.99 -22.23 -9.45
CA ASN A 558 -18.37 -23.55 -9.21
C ASN A 558 -17.16 -23.53 -8.27
N GLU A 559 -16.42 -22.43 -8.23
CA GLU A 559 -15.22 -22.25 -7.40
C GLU A 559 -15.56 -21.58 -6.06
N LEU A 560 -16.78 -21.04 -5.92
CA LEU A 560 -17.29 -20.46 -4.68
C LEU A 560 -17.75 -21.58 -3.74
N VAL A 561 -16.77 -22.25 -3.13
CA VAL A 561 -16.96 -23.41 -2.23
C VAL A 561 -16.91 -23.02 -0.75
N GLY A 562 -17.49 -23.85 0.10
CA GLY A 562 -17.30 -23.81 1.55
C GLY A 562 -16.14 -24.73 2.02
N PRO A 563 -15.84 -24.76 3.33
CA PRO A 563 -14.74 -25.56 3.92
C PRO A 563 -14.85 -27.08 3.73
N ASP A 564 -16.00 -27.60 3.29
CA ASP A 564 -16.22 -29.01 2.98
C ASP A 564 -16.10 -29.33 1.48
N GLY A 565 -15.67 -28.35 0.67
CA GLY A 565 -15.50 -28.46 -0.78
C GLY A 565 -16.80 -28.43 -1.59
N LYS A 566 -17.97 -28.20 -0.97
CA LYS A 566 -19.22 -28.01 -1.72
C LYS A 566 -19.38 -26.58 -2.19
N VAL A 567 -19.92 -26.40 -3.39
CA VAL A 567 -20.36 -25.10 -3.91
C VAL A 567 -21.40 -24.48 -2.97
N VAL A 568 -21.10 -23.30 -2.44
CA VAL A 568 -22.04 -22.44 -1.71
C VAL A 568 -22.62 -21.36 -2.63
N GLY A 569 -21.86 -20.95 -3.66
CA GLY A 569 -22.29 -19.97 -4.64
C GLY A 569 -22.44 -18.54 -4.10
N ARG A 570 -23.14 -17.69 -4.84
CA ARG A 570 -23.31 -16.27 -4.49
C ARG A 570 -24.51 -16.07 -3.56
N VAL A 571 -24.31 -15.38 -2.44
CA VAL A 571 -25.35 -15.11 -1.43
C VAL A 571 -26.31 -14.01 -1.90
N LYS A 572 -27.53 -14.40 -2.30
CA LYS A 572 -28.48 -13.53 -3.02
C LYS A 572 -29.49 -12.77 -2.14
N ASN A 573 -29.47 -12.95 -0.81
CA ASN A 573 -30.25 -12.16 0.17
C ASN A 573 -31.73 -11.91 -0.20
N GLY A 574 -32.43 -12.96 -0.66
CA GLY A 574 -33.84 -12.91 -1.06
C GLY A 574 -34.11 -12.38 -2.48
N GLN A 575 -33.09 -11.91 -3.19
CA GLN A 575 -33.17 -11.48 -4.59
C GLN A 575 -33.01 -12.66 -5.56
N LYS A 576 -33.37 -12.44 -6.84
CA LYS A 576 -33.23 -13.44 -7.91
C LYS A 576 -31.81 -13.53 -8.51
N LYS A 577 -30.98 -12.53 -8.24
CA LYS A 577 -29.63 -12.29 -8.75
C LYS A 577 -28.75 -11.83 -7.59
N PHE A 578 -27.43 -11.97 -7.73
CA PHE A 578 -26.46 -11.40 -6.80
C PHE A 578 -26.16 -9.94 -7.14
N PHE A 579 -25.89 -9.65 -8.41
CA PHE A 579 -25.67 -8.30 -8.88
C PHE A 579 -27.02 -7.57 -9.07
N PRO A 580 -27.19 -6.35 -8.55
CA PRO A 580 -28.34 -5.51 -8.88
C PRO A 580 -28.26 -5.05 -10.34
N ASP A 581 -29.35 -4.46 -10.84
CA ASP A 581 -29.32 -3.82 -12.16
C ASP A 581 -28.64 -2.45 -12.08
N TYR A 582 -28.74 -1.74 -10.95
CA TYR A 582 -28.03 -0.48 -10.65
C TYR A 582 -27.65 -0.38 -9.17
N TYR A 583 -26.64 0.42 -8.83
CA TYR A 583 -26.57 1.09 -7.52
C TYR A 583 -26.92 2.57 -7.67
N VAL A 584 -27.61 3.14 -6.67
CA VAL A 584 -27.84 4.59 -6.55
C VAL A 584 -27.17 5.09 -5.28
N ILE A 585 -26.37 6.15 -5.39
CA ILE A 585 -25.71 6.85 -4.28
C ILE A 585 -26.37 8.23 -4.16
N PRO A 586 -27.20 8.48 -3.12
CA PRO A 586 -27.89 9.76 -2.96
C PRO A 586 -26.93 10.92 -2.72
N MET A 587 -27.07 11.96 -3.54
CA MET A 587 -26.28 13.20 -3.46
C MET A 587 -27.02 14.35 -2.77
N GLY A 588 -28.28 14.12 -2.37
CA GLY A 588 -29.04 15.03 -1.52
C GLY A 588 -28.38 15.29 -0.18
N LEU A 589 -28.60 16.49 0.37
CA LEU A 589 -28.16 16.84 1.72
C LEU A 589 -29.07 16.15 2.75
N ASP A 590 -28.47 15.39 3.65
CA ASP A 590 -29.15 14.61 4.68
C ASP A 590 -28.24 14.53 5.91
N LYS A 591 -28.82 14.64 7.12
CA LYS A 591 -28.05 14.54 8.37
C LYS A 591 -27.60 13.10 8.69
N ASP A 592 -28.13 12.12 7.96
CA ASP A 592 -27.80 10.70 8.10
C ASP A 592 -26.88 10.19 6.98
N ASN A 593 -26.18 11.08 6.25
CA ASN A 593 -25.39 10.74 5.06
C ASN A 593 -24.09 11.57 4.98
N ASP A 594 -22.92 10.93 4.83
CA ASP A 594 -21.68 11.64 4.53
C ASP A 594 -21.63 12.02 3.04
N SER A 595 -22.07 13.24 2.74
CA SER A 595 -22.08 13.80 1.39
C SER A 595 -20.67 14.04 0.81
N GLN A 596 -19.63 14.13 1.65
CA GLN A 596 -18.25 14.22 1.17
C GLN A 596 -17.75 12.86 0.71
N GLN A 597 -18.01 11.79 1.46
CA GLN A 597 -17.62 10.44 1.06
C GLN A 597 -18.44 9.93 -0.13
N ALA A 598 -19.74 10.26 -0.21
CA ALA A 598 -20.55 10.04 -1.41
C ALA A 598 -19.94 10.72 -2.66
N PHE A 599 -19.53 11.99 -2.54
CA PHE A 599 -18.86 12.73 -3.62
C PHE A 599 -17.49 12.15 -3.98
N ASN A 600 -16.71 11.71 -2.99
CA ASN A 600 -15.39 11.09 -3.20
C ASN A 600 -15.47 9.84 -4.09
N MET A 601 -16.62 9.16 -4.13
CA MET A 601 -16.84 7.99 -5.00
C MET A 601 -16.72 8.31 -6.50
N ILE A 602 -16.90 9.57 -6.93
CA ILE A 602 -16.77 9.98 -8.34
C ILE A 602 -15.33 9.74 -8.83
N GLU A 603 -14.35 10.39 -8.21
CA GLU A 603 -12.93 10.25 -8.59
C GLU A 603 -12.35 8.89 -8.17
N TYR A 604 -12.91 8.26 -7.13
CA TYR A 604 -12.53 6.88 -6.77
C TYR A 604 -12.95 5.89 -7.88
N PHE A 605 -14.23 5.82 -8.28
CA PHE A 605 -14.67 4.86 -9.29
C PHE A 605 -14.01 5.11 -10.64
N LYS A 606 -13.84 6.37 -11.03
CA LYS A 606 -13.05 6.79 -12.19
C LYS A 606 -11.60 6.28 -12.16
N ARG A 607 -10.91 6.36 -11.01
CA ARG A 607 -9.55 5.78 -10.84
C ARG A 607 -9.54 4.26 -11.06
N ASN A 608 -10.59 3.57 -10.65
CA ASN A 608 -10.75 2.12 -10.70
C ASN A 608 -11.48 1.61 -11.98
N GLY A 609 -11.75 2.48 -12.95
CA GLY A 609 -12.36 2.11 -14.24
C GLY A 609 -13.85 1.75 -14.19
N VAL A 610 -14.53 2.05 -13.07
CA VAL A 610 -15.97 1.89 -12.92
C VAL A 610 -16.67 3.14 -13.47
N VAL A 611 -17.64 2.92 -14.35
CA VAL A 611 -18.47 3.97 -14.92
C VAL A 611 -19.53 4.37 -13.90
N ILE A 612 -19.56 5.67 -13.56
CA ILE A 612 -20.57 6.29 -12.72
C ILE A 612 -21.18 7.47 -13.46
N GLN A 613 -22.51 7.61 -13.37
CA GLN A 613 -23.31 8.59 -14.09
C GLN A 613 -24.15 9.40 -13.11
N GLU A 614 -24.77 10.48 -13.59
CA GLU A 614 -25.69 11.31 -12.82
C GLU A 614 -27.11 11.20 -13.38
N LEU A 615 -28.09 11.01 -12.49
CA LEU A 615 -29.51 10.97 -12.82
C LEU A 615 -30.03 12.39 -13.12
N LYS A 616 -30.61 12.60 -14.32
CA LYS A 616 -30.90 13.95 -14.86
C LYS A 616 -32.30 14.51 -14.54
N GLU A 617 -33.19 13.68 -14.00
CA GLU A 617 -34.54 14.03 -13.54
C GLU A 617 -34.98 13.10 -12.39
N ASP A 618 -35.94 13.51 -11.56
CA ASP A 618 -36.48 12.69 -10.48
C ASP A 618 -37.20 11.43 -11.01
N ILE A 619 -36.83 10.25 -10.51
CA ILE A 619 -37.45 8.97 -10.88
C ILE A 619 -37.96 8.28 -9.59
N GLY A 620 -39.23 8.54 -9.27
CA GLY A 620 -39.86 8.02 -8.05
C GLY A 620 -39.20 8.58 -6.79
N ASN A 621 -38.48 7.74 -6.06
CA ASN A 621 -37.75 8.13 -4.85
C ASN A 621 -36.37 8.73 -5.16
N TYR A 622 -35.73 8.30 -6.26
CA TYR A 622 -34.38 8.74 -6.65
C TYR A 622 -34.43 10.15 -7.25
N LYS A 623 -33.44 10.97 -6.92
CA LYS A 623 -33.44 12.41 -7.19
C LYS A 623 -32.51 12.80 -8.31
N LYS A 624 -32.87 13.87 -9.00
CA LYS A 624 -31.96 14.56 -9.90
C LYS A 624 -30.65 14.88 -9.16
N SER A 625 -29.53 14.67 -9.84
CA SER A 625 -28.16 14.76 -9.33
C SER A 625 -27.68 13.62 -8.44
N ASP A 626 -28.51 12.62 -8.11
CA ASP A 626 -28.01 11.37 -7.51
C ASP A 626 -27.06 10.65 -8.48
N LEU A 627 -26.03 9.99 -7.93
CA LEU A 627 -25.11 9.21 -8.73
C LEU A 627 -25.66 7.80 -8.95
N VAL A 628 -25.53 7.28 -10.17
CA VAL A 628 -25.99 5.95 -10.56
C VAL A 628 -24.83 5.18 -11.17
N VAL A 629 -24.60 3.98 -10.65
CA VAL A 629 -23.70 2.98 -11.22
C VAL A 629 -24.58 1.94 -11.91
N ASP A 630 -24.71 2.01 -13.23
CA ASP A 630 -25.36 0.95 -14.01
C ASP A 630 -24.44 -0.27 -14.05
N MET A 631 -24.95 -1.43 -13.64
CA MET A 631 -24.17 -2.67 -13.61
C MET A 631 -23.98 -3.28 -15.01
N ALA A 632 -24.49 -2.64 -16.07
CA ALA A 632 -24.25 -2.94 -17.49
C ALA A 632 -22.83 -2.57 -17.96
N GLN A 633 -21.80 -2.88 -17.18
CA GLN A 633 -20.43 -2.42 -17.45
C GLN A 633 -19.35 -3.47 -17.25
N ALA A 634 -18.24 -3.29 -17.95
CA ALA A 634 -17.10 -4.21 -17.97
C ALA A 634 -16.45 -4.45 -16.60
N LYS A 635 -16.56 -3.50 -15.65
CA LYS A 635 -16.01 -3.59 -14.29
C LYS A 635 -17.06 -3.87 -13.20
N ARG A 636 -18.19 -4.49 -13.56
CA ARG A 636 -19.31 -4.84 -12.65
C ARG A 636 -18.86 -5.48 -11.33
N GLY A 637 -17.94 -6.46 -11.39
CA GLY A 637 -17.46 -7.18 -10.20
C GLY A 637 -16.87 -6.23 -9.16
N TYR A 638 -15.90 -5.42 -9.55
CA TYR A 638 -15.32 -4.39 -8.67
C TYR A 638 -16.37 -3.39 -8.19
N ALA A 639 -17.23 -2.89 -9.07
CA ALA A 639 -18.28 -1.93 -8.71
C ALA A 639 -19.22 -2.47 -7.60
N ASN A 640 -19.54 -3.77 -7.65
CA ASN A 640 -20.37 -4.43 -6.65
C ASN A 640 -19.56 -4.70 -5.36
N HIS A 641 -18.31 -5.14 -5.45
CA HIS A 641 -17.43 -5.39 -4.30
C HIS A 641 -17.27 -4.16 -3.38
N ILE A 642 -17.24 -2.96 -3.96
CA ILE A 642 -17.14 -1.70 -3.19
C ILE A 642 -18.45 -1.30 -2.49
N LEU A 643 -19.62 -1.67 -3.05
CA LEU A 643 -20.94 -1.17 -2.62
C LEU A 643 -21.85 -2.19 -1.95
N TYR A 644 -21.57 -3.49 -2.08
CA TYR A 644 -22.30 -4.55 -1.39
C TYR A 644 -21.90 -4.63 0.09
N LYS A 645 -22.68 -5.39 0.87
CA LYS A 645 -22.50 -5.47 2.33
C LYS A 645 -21.32 -6.34 2.78
N GLY A 646 -20.60 -6.98 1.85
CA GLY A 646 -19.59 -8.00 2.14
C GLY A 646 -20.20 -9.40 2.26
N SER A 647 -19.33 -10.41 2.41
CA SER A 647 -19.70 -11.79 2.74
C SER A 647 -19.33 -12.13 4.19
N ASN A 648 -19.77 -13.29 4.67
CA ASN A 648 -19.51 -13.80 6.02
C ASN A 648 -18.76 -15.13 5.93
N GLU A 649 -17.43 -15.07 5.99
CA GLU A 649 -16.56 -16.24 5.79
C GLU A 649 -16.26 -17.00 7.10
N SER A 650 -16.98 -16.69 8.19
CA SER A 650 -16.80 -17.28 9.53
C SER A 650 -16.94 -18.81 9.63
N ALA A 651 -17.23 -19.50 8.53
CA ALA A 651 -17.16 -20.96 8.42
C ALA A 651 -15.71 -21.48 8.27
N TRP A 652 -14.80 -20.68 7.71
CA TRP A 652 -13.40 -21.04 7.46
C TRP A 652 -12.55 -20.99 8.73
N ALA A 653 -11.58 -21.92 8.87
CA ALA A 653 -10.80 -22.06 10.10
C ALA A 653 -9.59 -21.13 10.16
N ALA A 654 -9.03 -20.75 9.00
CA ALA A 654 -7.98 -19.74 8.86
C ALA A 654 -8.19 -18.86 7.61
N MET A 655 -7.79 -17.59 7.70
CA MET A 655 -7.75 -16.61 6.60
C MET A 655 -6.51 -15.71 6.74
N TYR A 656 -6.08 -15.04 5.67
CA TYR A 656 -4.79 -14.32 5.62
C TYR A 656 -4.90 -12.80 5.92
N ALA A 657 -6.09 -12.21 5.87
CA ALA A 657 -6.35 -10.83 6.32
C ALA A 657 -7.83 -10.59 6.68
N GLU A 658 -8.11 -9.34 7.09
CA GLU A 658 -9.42 -8.71 6.97
C GLU A 658 -10.06 -8.87 5.58
N LEU A 659 -11.38 -8.66 5.47
CA LEU A 659 -12.16 -8.76 4.22
C LEU A 659 -13.00 -7.51 3.92
N LEU A 660 -13.30 -6.71 4.95
CA LEU A 660 -14.44 -5.81 4.92
C LEU A 660 -14.17 -4.54 4.11
N VAL A 661 -14.73 -4.48 2.91
CA VAL A 661 -14.77 -3.28 2.07
C VAL A 661 -16.00 -2.42 2.40
N ASN A 662 -17.20 -2.80 1.92
CA ASN A 662 -18.50 -2.16 2.20
C ASN A 662 -18.41 -0.64 2.46
N PHE A 663 -17.93 0.11 1.46
CA PHE A 663 -17.64 1.54 1.62
C PHE A 663 -18.85 2.39 2.05
N PRO A 664 -20.11 2.12 1.66
CA PRO A 664 -21.26 2.84 2.17
C PRO A 664 -21.29 2.86 3.71
N ASP A 665 -21.19 1.70 4.35
CA ASP A 665 -21.21 1.60 5.81
C ASP A 665 -19.88 2.07 6.44
N MET A 666 -18.75 1.68 5.85
CA MET A 666 -17.41 1.97 6.39
C MET A 666 -17.00 3.44 6.26
N ARG A 667 -17.61 4.19 5.33
CA ARG A 667 -17.38 5.62 5.08
C ARG A 667 -18.62 6.50 5.33
N GLY A 668 -19.74 5.92 5.75
CA GLY A 668 -20.90 6.65 6.27
C GLY A 668 -21.84 7.27 5.22
N PHE A 669 -21.81 6.79 3.98
CA PHE A 669 -22.68 7.27 2.91
C PHE A 669 -23.69 6.20 2.47
N LYS A 670 -24.80 6.62 1.86
CA LYS A 670 -25.86 5.71 1.43
C LYS A 670 -25.60 5.18 0.01
N ALA A 671 -25.82 3.88 -0.19
CA ALA A 671 -25.94 3.26 -1.50
C ALA A 671 -27.11 2.27 -1.50
N GLU A 672 -28.01 2.36 -2.48
CA GLU A 672 -29.15 1.46 -2.65
C GLU A 672 -28.91 0.51 -3.85
N ALA A 673 -29.03 -0.80 -3.62
CA ALA A 673 -28.96 -1.83 -4.66
C ALA A 673 -30.34 -2.03 -5.31
N VAL A 674 -30.46 -1.70 -6.61
CA VAL A 674 -31.74 -1.64 -7.33
C VAL A 674 -31.88 -2.79 -8.33
N PHE A 675 -32.76 -3.74 -8.02
CA PHE A 675 -33.11 -4.90 -8.85
C PHE A 675 -34.32 -4.61 -9.76
N LYS A 676 -34.17 -3.59 -10.62
CA LYS A 676 -35.20 -3.13 -11.57
C LYS A 676 -34.54 -2.75 -12.90
N ASP A 677 -34.39 -3.71 -13.80
CA ASP A 677 -33.93 -3.49 -15.18
C ASP A 677 -34.64 -2.29 -15.84
N LYS A 678 -33.88 -1.49 -16.60
CA LYS A 678 -34.32 -0.31 -17.39
C LYS A 678 -34.95 0.86 -16.63
N LEU A 679 -34.85 0.88 -15.30
CA LEU A 679 -35.44 1.96 -14.48
C LEU A 679 -34.95 3.36 -14.87
N PHE A 680 -33.71 3.49 -15.35
CA PHE A 680 -33.08 4.77 -15.70
C PHE A 680 -32.77 4.91 -17.20
N ASP A 681 -33.40 4.12 -18.07
CA ASP A 681 -33.16 4.14 -19.53
C ASP A 681 -33.34 5.55 -20.13
N GLY A 682 -32.26 6.10 -20.68
CA GLY A 682 -32.23 7.45 -21.25
C GLY A 682 -32.29 8.60 -20.22
N LYS A 683 -32.14 8.31 -18.92
CA LYS A 683 -32.21 9.30 -17.81
C LYS A 683 -30.86 9.60 -17.16
N LEU A 684 -29.82 8.85 -17.52
CA LEU A 684 -28.45 9.02 -17.02
C LEU A 684 -27.61 9.87 -17.98
N GLY A 685 -26.63 10.60 -17.44
CA GLY A 685 -25.63 11.33 -18.21
C GLY A 685 -24.33 11.56 -17.43
N GLU A 686 -23.40 12.34 -18.01
CA GLU A 686 -22.12 12.66 -17.37
C GLU A 686 -22.30 13.36 -16.02
N VAL A 687 -21.40 13.11 -15.07
CA VAL A 687 -21.45 13.71 -13.73
C VAL A 687 -21.02 15.19 -13.79
N THR A 688 -21.89 16.07 -13.32
CA THR A 688 -21.69 17.54 -13.31
C THR A 688 -21.38 18.11 -11.92
N ALA A 689 -21.41 17.26 -10.89
CA ALA A 689 -21.06 17.63 -9.52
C ALA A 689 -19.57 18.04 -9.42
N LEU A 690 -19.31 19.32 -9.17
CA LEU A 690 -17.95 19.86 -8.98
C LEU A 690 -17.51 19.91 -7.51
N ARG A 691 -18.43 19.73 -6.56
CA ARG A 691 -18.17 19.68 -5.11
C ARG A 691 -19.26 18.90 -4.38
N ALA A 692 -18.90 18.35 -3.22
CA ALA A 692 -19.83 17.69 -2.30
C ALA A 692 -20.94 18.64 -1.81
N THR A 693 -22.17 18.10 -1.76
CA THR A 693 -23.40 18.79 -1.32
C THR A 693 -23.30 19.19 0.15
N ARG A 694 -23.79 20.39 0.47
CA ARG A 694 -23.68 21.03 1.79
C ARG A 694 -24.83 21.99 2.00
N THR A 695 -25.03 22.45 3.23
CA THR A 695 -26.07 23.44 3.57
C THR A 695 -25.95 24.67 2.68
N SER A 696 -27.00 24.97 1.91
CA SER A 696 -26.98 26.04 0.89
C SER A 696 -27.73 27.31 1.31
N GLU A 697 -28.74 27.19 2.17
CA GLU A 697 -29.56 28.31 2.64
C GLU A 697 -29.24 28.62 4.10
N VAL A 698 -28.40 29.64 4.32
CA VAL A 698 -28.05 30.13 5.66
C VAL A 698 -29.05 31.18 6.11
N ASN A 699 -29.82 30.85 7.15
CA ASN A 699 -30.79 31.74 7.74
C ASN A 699 -30.10 32.72 8.70
N HIS A 700 -29.63 33.84 8.17
CA HIS A 700 -28.94 34.90 8.93
C HIS A 700 -29.77 35.59 10.03
N LYS A 701 -31.04 35.19 10.25
CA LYS A 701 -31.82 35.58 11.45
C LYS A 701 -31.58 34.66 12.64
N ALA A 702 -31.05 33.46 12.43
CA ALA A 702 -30.61 32.60 13.51
C ALA A 702 -29.24 33.09 14.02
N PRO A 703 -29.03 33.28 15.33
CA PRO A 703 -27.74 33.67 15.89
C PRO A 703 -26.68 32.55 15.82
N TYR A 704 -27.12 31.28 15.86
CA TYR A 704 -26.26 30.10 15.88
C TYR A 704 -26.75 29.05 14.86
N TYR A 705 -25.89 28.08 14.59
CA TYR A 705 -26.19 26.86 13.82
C TYR A 705 -25.66 25.62 14.55
N VAL A 706 -26.42 24.52 14.49
CA VAL A 706 -25.97 23.18 14.90
C VAL A 706 -25.40 22.47 13.68
N ILE A 707 -24.09 22.24 13.65
CA ILE A 707 -23.42 21.33 12.72
C ILE A 707 -23.66 19.90 13.22
N ALA A 708 -24.31 19.06 12.42
CA ALA A 708 -24.52 17.66 12.78
C ALA A 708 -23.18 16.88 12.70
N ASN A 709 -22.91 16.00 13.66
CA ASN A 709 -21.67 15.22 13.75
C ASN A 709 -21.69 14.00 12.81
N THR A 710 -21.83 14.22 11.50
CA THR A 710 -22.14 13.15 10.53
C THR A 710 -20.91 12.47 9.91
N SER A 711 -19.77 13.16 9.91
CA SER A 711 -18.70 12.98 8.93
C SER A 711 -17.34 13.37 9.49
N ASP A 712 -16.27 12.91 8.84
CA ASP A 712 -14.91 13.41 9.09
C ASP A 712 -14.80 14.93 8.81
N SER A 713 -15.60 15.40 7.85
CA SER A 713 -15.68 16.78 7.40
C SER A 713 -16.32 17.72 8.43
N ALA A 714 -17.31 17.23 9.21
CA ALA A 714 -17.85 17.99 10.35
C ALA A 714 -16.80 18.23 11.44
N VAL A 715 -16.05 17.18 11.83
CA VAL A 715 -14.98 17.29 12.84
C VAL A 715 -13.83 18.18 12.36
N LYS A 716 -13.42 18.07 11.09
CA LYS A 716 -12.43 18.96 10.47
C LYS A 716 -12.88 20.43 10.50
N ALA A 717 -14.16 20.70 10.19
CA ALA A 717 -14.72 22.05 10.23
C ALA A 717 -14.69 22.64 11.64
N VAL A 718 -15.05 21.85 12.65
CA VAL A 718 -14.97 22.22 14.07
C VAL A 718 -13.52 22.53 14.47
N ASN A 719 -12.56 21.68 14.13
CA ASN A 719 -11.15 21.91 14.42
C ASN A 719 -10.55 23.11 13.64
N GLN A 720 -11.08 23.49 12.46
CA GLN A 720 -10.73 24.76 11.81
C GLN A 720 -11.27 25.95 12.62
N ALA A 721 -12.57 25.95 12.97
CA ALA A 721 -13.20 27.04 13.71
C ALA A 721 -12.55 27.29 15.09
N ILE A 722 -12.21 26.21 15.82
CA ILE A 722 -11.50 26.28 17.09
C ILE A 722 -10.13 26.96 16.93
N ARG A 723 -9.35 26.62 15.89
CA ARG A 723 -8.05 27.26 15.59
C ARG A 723 -8.18 28.71 15.14
N GLU A 724 -9.29 29.07 14.48
CA GLU A 724 -9.65 30.46 14.17
C GLU A 724 -10.12 31.27 15.40
N GLY A 725 -10.08 30.69 16.60
CA GLY A 725 -10.52 31.34 17.84
C GLY A 725 -12.03 31.51 17.95
N LYS A 726 -12.81 30.79 17.14
CA LYS A 726 -14.28 30.80 17.21
C LYS A 726 -14.76 29.97 18.39
N LYS A 727 -15.93 30.32 18.92
CA LYS A 727 -16.59 29.54 19.97
C LYS A 727 -17.36 28.39 19.32
N VAL A 728 -16.93 27.17 19.60
CA VAL A 728 -17.68 25.95 19.29
C VAL A 728 -18.15 25.31 20.60
N TYR A 729 -19.36 24.77 20.65
CA TYR A 729 -19.90 24.07 21.82
C TYR A 729 -20.39 22.66 21.44
N LEU A 730 -20.37 21.71 22.37
CA LEU A 730 -21.03 20.41 22.18
C LEU A 730 -22.54 20.51 22.43
N THR A 731 -23.31 19.78 21.62
CA THR A 731 -24.72 19.43 21.87
C THR A 731 -24.90 17.92 21.70
N GLU A 732 -26.07 17.38 22.06
CA GLU A 732 -26.34 15.93 22.07
C GLU A 732 -25.97 15.25 20.72
N ASP A 733 -26.37 15.84 19.59
CA ASP A 733 -26.19 15.32 18.22
C ASP A 733 -25.33 16.25 17.33
N GLY A 734 -24.33 16.94 17.91
CA GLY A 734 -23.44 17.78 17.10
C GLY A 734 -22.68 18.90 17.82
N TYR A 735 -22.39 19.95 17.05
CA TYR A 735 -21.56 21.09 17.44
C TYR A 735 -22.26 22.41 17.13
N ILE A 736 -22.24 23.36 18.07
CA ILE A 736 -22.88 24.68 17.90
C ILE A 736 -21.83 25.74 17.61
N VAL A 737 -22.02 26.52 16.54
CA VAL A 737 -21.20 27.69 16.18
C VAL A 737 -22.08 28.90 15.88
N ASP A 738 -21.51 30.11 15.88
CA ASP A 738 -22.21 31.31 15.40
C ASP A 738 -22.48 31.24 13.88
N THR A 739 -23.57 31.86 13.42
CA THR A 739 -23.99 31.79 12.00
C THR A 739 -22.95 32.34 11.01
N PRO A 740 -22.22 33.44 11.28
CA PRO A 740 -21.07 33.84 10.45
C PRO A 740 -19.97 32.77 10.35
N THR A 741 -19.60 32.11 11.45
CA THR A 741 -18.64 31.00 11.44
C THR A 741 -19.18 29.82 10.61
N PHE A 742 -20.44 29.42 10.78
CA PHE A 742 -21.05 28.36 9.98
C PHE A 742 -21.01 28.67 8.48
N ALA A 743 -21.39 29.90 8.10
CA ALA A 743 -21.35 30.37 6.71
C ALA A 743 -19.94 30.32 6.12
N ASN A 744 -18.89 30.61 6.90
CA ASN A 744 -17.51 30.51 6.46
C ASN A 744 -17.05 29.05 6.24
N LEU A 745 -17.41 28.15 7.15
CA LEU A 745 -17.02 26.73 7.09
C LEU A 745 -17.56 26.02 5.83
N LEU A 746 -18.74 26.42 5.36
CA LEU A 746 -19.36 25.91 4.13
C LEU A 746 -18.58 26.19 2.85
N ASN A 747 -17.59 27.11 2.87
CA ASN A 747 -16.66 27.28 1.76
C ASN A 747 -15.80 26.02 1.55
N ASN A 748 -15.20 25.53 2.64
CA ASN A 748 -14.23 24.43 2.62
C ASN A 748 -14.90 23.06 2.77
N TYR A 749 -15.88 22.95 3.68
CA TYR A 749 -16.40 21.66 4.14
C TYR A 749 -17.81 21.36 3.63
N ALA A 750 -18.08 20.08 3.40
CA ALA A 750 -19.42 19.58 3.17
C ALA A 750 -20.05 19.21 4.51
N ILE A 751 -20.90 20.09 5.04
CA ILE A 751 -21.56 19.93 6.34
C ILE A 751 -23.06 20.20 6.26
N TYR A 752 -23.81 19.35 6.98
CA TYR A 752 -25.20 19.58 7.35
C TYR A 752 -25.25 20.51 8.57
N GLY A 753 -26.20 21.45 8.61
CA GLY A 753 -26.51 22.12 9.87
C GLY A 753 -27.88 22.80 9.92
N ASP A 754 -28.47 22.78 11.12
CA ASP A 754 -29.79 23.36 11.42
C ASP A 754 -29.66 24.73 12.11
N ALA A 755 -30.59 25.63 11.81
CA ALA A 755 -30.64 26.98 12.37
C ALA A 755 -31.06 26.96 13.86
N LEU A 756 -30.25 27.55 14.74
CA LEU A 756 -30.48 27.57 16.19
C LEU A 756 -30.81 28.97 16.71
N TYR A 757 -31.99 29.09 17.33
CA TYR A 757 -32.52 30.34 17.90
C TYR A 757 -32.29 30.51 19.42
N LYS A 758 -31.62 29.56 20.07
CA LYS A 758 -31.21 29.63 21.49
C LYS A 758 -29.74 30.01 21.61
N VAL A 759 -29.36 30.62 22.74
CA VAL A 759 -27.98 30.98 23.07
C VAL A 759 -27.30 29.81 23.80
N PRO A 760 -26.21 29.23 23.27
CA PRO A 760 -25.42 28.23 23.98
C PRO A 760 -24.62 28.89 25.10
N THR A 761 -24.62 28.26 26.27
CA THR A 761 -23.87 28.72 27.45
C THR A 761 -23.17 27.54 28.13
N GLY A 762 -21.98 27.75 28.66
CA GLY A 762 -21.09 26.69 29.13
C GLY A 762 -19.65 26.94 28.70
N GLN A 763 -18.79 25.94 28.83
CA GLN A 763 -17.43 26.00 28.28
C GLN A 763 -17.46 25.72 26.77
N PRO A 764 -16.86 26.57 25.93
CA PRO A 764 -16.61 26.22 24.53
C PRO A 764 -15.47 25.20 24.43
N LEU A 765 -15.46 24.43 23.35
CA LEU A 765 -14.32 23.60 22.95
C LEU A 765 -13.08 24.46 22.71
N LYS A 766 -11.92 23.89 23.00
CA LYS A 766 -10.60 24.46 22.75
C LYS A 766 -9.80 23.56 21.80
N ALA A 767 -8.67 24.05 21.30
CA ALA A 767 -7.69 23.19 20.64
C ALA A 767 -7.16 22.18 21.66
N LEU A 768 -6.98 20.93 21.24
CA LEU A 768 -6.59 19.82 22.09
C LEU A 768 -5.36 19.13 21.51
N LYS A 769 -4.31 19.05 22.33
CA LYS A 769 -3.13 18.23 22.04
C LYS A 769 -3.40 16.77 22.40
N VAL A 770 -3.02 15.83 21.54
CA VAL A 770 -3.22 14.39 21.77
C VAL A 770 -1.89 13.64 21.78
N TYR A 771 -1.62 12.91 22.86
CA TYR A 771 -0.54 11.91 22.88
C TYR A 771 -1.10 10.55 22.49
N ALA A 772 -0.62 10.02 21.36
CA ALA A 772 -1.01 8.72 20.83
C ALA A 772 0.27 7.97 20.42
N PRO A 773 0.89 7.19 21.33
CA PRO A 773 2.25 6.70 21.16
C PRO A 773 2.43 5.80 19.93
N PRO A 774 3.54 5.96 19.17
CA PRO A 774 3.92 5.01 18.14
C PRO A 774 4.23 3.65 18.76
N HIS A 775 4.17 2.59 17.94
CA HIS A 775 4.59 1.26 18.36
C HIS A 775 5.06 0.41 17.18
N GLN A 776 6.04 -0.45 17.42
CA GLN A 776 6.52 -1.43 16.46
C GLN A 776 5.48 -2.54 16.24
N TYR A 777 4.90 -2.60 15.03
CA TYR A 777 4.26 -3.80 14.52
C TYR A 777 5.33 -4.85 14.18
N TYR A 778 5.11 -6.11 14.55
CA TYR A 778 6.05 -7.21 14.29
C TYR A 778 6.39 -7.36 12.79
N TRP A 779 5.41 -7.16 11.91
CA TRP A 779 5.58 -7.24 10.46
C TRP A 779 6.30 -6.02 9.85
N ALA A 780 6.25 -4.84 10.51
CA ALA A 780 6.87 -3.61 10.02
C ALA A 780 8.37 -3.53 10.36
N GLY A 781 8.77 -4.11 11.50
CA GLY A 781 10.17 -4.12 11.96
C GLY A 781 10.68 -2.78 12.53
N VAL A 782 9.92 -1.69 12.40
CA VAL A 782 10.22 -0.34 12.93
C VAL A 782 9.03 0.19 13.73
N ASP A 783 9.28 1.12 14.66
CA ASP A 783 8.19 1.85 15.31
C ASP A 783 7.37 2.64 14.29
N SER A 784 6.05 2.49 14.38
CA SER A 784 5.08 3.06 13.43
C SER A 784 4.07 3.93 14.18
N PRO A 785 3.58 5.04 13.59
CA PRO A 785 2.45 5.79 14.14
C PRO A 785 1.24 4.88 14.42
N ALA A 786 0.57 5.10 15.56
CA ALA A 786 -0.71 4.45 15.83
C ALA A 786 -1.76 4.92 14.79
N HIS A 787 -2.68 4.05 14.35
CA HIS A 787 -3.68 4.47 13.36
C HIS A 787 -4.61 5.55 13.91
N THR A 788 -4.87 5.52 15.22
CA THR A 788 -5.52 6.59 15.98
C THR A 788 -4.82 7.93 15.86
N ALA A 789 -3.48 7.97 15.94
CA ALA A 789 -2.69 9.18 15.75
C ALA A 789 -2.83 9.73 14.32
N LEU A 790 -2.76 8.85 13.32
CA LEU A 790 -2.94 9.22 11.91
C LEU A 790 -4.37 9.73 11.64
N ALA A 791 -5.40 9.05 12.16
CA ALA A 791 -6.79 9.43 12.00
C ALA A 791 -7.09 10.78 12.68
N LEU A 792 -6.63 10.99 13.91
CA LEU A 792 -6.82 12.25 14.64
C LEU A 792 -6.06 13.41 13.99
N LYS A 793 -4.84 13.18 13.48
CA LYS A 793 -4.11 14.17 12.65
C LYS A 793 -4.89 14.53 11.39
N ASN A 794 -5.49 13.53 10.72
CA ASN A 794 -6.34 13.76 9.54
C ASN A 794 -7.65 14.49 9.88
N LEU A 795 -8.22 14.30 11.08
CA LEU A 795 -9.33 15.08 11.61
C LEU A 795 -8.91 16.49 12.09
N GLY A 796 -7.62 16.80 12.05
CA GLY A 796 -7.07 18.11 12.39
C GLY A 796 -6.88 18.35 13.88
N PHE A 797 -6.64 17.31 14.69
CA PHE A 797 -6.09 17.45 16.04
C PHE A 797 -4.55 17.56 16.02
N ASP A 798 -3.98 18.21 17.03
CA ASP A 798 -2.54 18.40 17.14
C ASP A 798 -1.93 17.20 17.89
N ILE A 799 -1.18 16.33 17.20
CA ILE A 799 -0.49 15.19 17.82
C ILE A 799 0.82 15.66 18.45
N VAL A 800 1.13 15.19 19.65
CA VAL A 800 2.38 15.49 20.39
C VAL A 800 3.11 14.22 20.81
N ASP A 801 4.42 14.35 21.06
CA ASP A 801 5.32 13.23 21.35
C ASP A 801 5.41 12.85 22.84
N THR A 802 4.77 13.60 23.74
CA THR A 802 4.81 13.37 25.20
C THR A 802 3.43 13.49 25.86
N PRO A 803 3.14 12.69 26.92
CA PRO A 803 1.89 12.82 27.68
C PRO A 803 1.82 14.10 28.52
N GLU A 804 2.95 14.71 28.87
CA GLU A 804 3.03 15.97 29.60
C GLU A 804 2.40 17.12 28.80
N GLU A 805 2.75 17.23 27.50
CA GLU A 805 2.24 18.25 26.58
C GLU A 805 0.77 18.06 26.20
N ALA A 806 0.24 16.84 26.29
CA ALA A 806 -1.08 16.50 25.81
C ALA A 806 -2.21 17.01 26.71
N ASP A 807 -3.38 17.25 26.12
CA ASP A 807 -4.64 17.38 26.82
C ASP A 807 -5.35 16.03 27.00
N VAL A 808 -5.18 15.12 26.03
CA VAL A 808 -5.82 13.79 25.98
C VAL A 808 -4.81 12.73 25.58
N ILE A 809 -4.92 11.54 26.15
CA ILE A 809 -4.06 10.39 25.85
C ILE A 809 -4.89 9.30 25.15
N VAL A 810 -4.38 8.73 24.05
CA VAL A 810 -5.06 7.66 23.28
C VAL A 810 -4.14 6.44 23.18
N LEU A 811 -4.63 5.28 23.63
CA LEU A 811 -3.87 4.04 23.76
C LEU A 811 -4.48 2.95 22.88
N GLU A 812 -3.80 2.61 21.78
CA GLU A 812 -4.22 1.59 20.79
C GLU A 812 -3.45 0.25 20.96
N SER A 813 -2.25 0.30 21.54
CA SER A 813 -1.36 -0.86 21.69
C SER A 813 -1.15 -1.28 23.16
N ASN A 814 -0.48 -2.41 23.38
CA ASN A 814 -0.11 -2.87 24.72
C ASN A 814 1.13 -2.18 25.34
N LYS A 815 1.70 -1.18 24.67
CA LYS A 815 2.99 -0.54 24.99
C LYS A 815 2.86 0.66 25.96
N PHE A 816 2.18 0.46 27.08
CA PHE A 816 2.07 1.44 28.18
C PHE A 816 2.06 0.75 29.55
N ASP A 817 2.13 1.50 30.66
CA ASP A 817 2.05 0.98 32.04
C ASP A 817 1.10 1.78 32.96
N LYS A 818 1.14 1.57 34.28
CA LYS A 818 0.23 2.22 35.24
C LYS A 818 0.44 3.74 35.38
N SER A 819 1.64 4.24 35.07
CA SER A 819 2.03 5.64 35.28
C SER A 819 1.20 6.62 34.47
N ILE A 820 0.90 6.27 33.20
CA ILE A 820 0.17 7.14 32.27
C ILE A 820 -1.33 7.27 32.62
N LEU A 821 -1.88 6.31 33.36
CA LEU A 821 -3.32 6.22 33.63
C LEU A 821 -3.72 7.17 34.77
N GLY A 822 -4.61 8.11 34.43
CA GLY A 822 -5.06 9.15 35.35
C GLY A 822 -4.05 10.30 35.52
N LEU A 823 -3.24 10.59 34.50
CA LEU A 823 -2.53 11.88 34.35
C LEU A 823 -3.37 12.92 33.59
N LYS A 824 -4.22 12.44 32.69
CA LYS A 824 -5.02 13.19 31.70
C LYS A 824 -6.30 12.39 31.40
N PRO A 825 -7.35 13.00 30.82
CA PRO A 825 -8.38 12.26 30.09
C PRO A 825 -7.76 11.21 29.16
N THR A 826 -8.22 9.96 29.26
CA THR A 826 -7.59 8.81 28.58
C THR A 826 -8.61 8.02 27.77
N ILE A 827 -8.20 7.57 26.59
CA ILE A 827 -8.96 6.69 25.69
C ILE A 827 -8.18 5.40 25.52
N VAL A 828 -8.80 4.26 25.80
CA VAL A 828 -8.26 2.92 25.55
C VAL A 828 -9.09 2.28 24.44
N VAL A 829 -8.43 1.93 23.33
CA VAL A 829 -9.11 1.53 22.10
C VAL A 829 -8.48 0.26 21.49
N GLY A 830 -9.33 -0.66 21.05
CA GLY A 830 -8.93 -1.95 20.50
C GLY A 830 -8.55 -2.99 21.57
N GLY A 831 -8.71 -4.27 21.21
CA GLY A 831 -8.45 -5.39 22.12
C GLY A 831 -7.06 -5.40 22.77
N SER A 832 -6.01 -4.97 22.04
CA SER A 832 -4.62 -4.97 22.54
C SER A 832 -4.41 -4.04 23.74
N ALA A 833 -4.90 -2.79 23.64
CA ALA A 833 -4.84 -1.84 24.75
C ALA A 833 -5.83 -2.20 25.88
N MET A 834 -7.00 -2.76 25.54
CA MET A 834 -8.00 -3.18 26.52
C MET A 834 -7.51 -4.35 27.40
N GLN A 835 -6.88 -5.37 26.79
CA GLN A 835 -6.19 -6.46 27.51
C GLN A 835 -5.01 -5.95 28.33
N ARG A 836 -4.33 -4.87 27.88
CA ARG A 836 -3.26 -4.25 28.68
C ARG A 836 -3.82 -3.54 29.91
N LEU A 837 -4.92 -2.79 29.79
CA LEU A 837 -5.61 -2.13 30.90
C LEU A 837 -6.06 -3.14 31.97
N GLU A 838 -6.68 -4.24 31.56
CA GLU A 838 -7.08 -5.35 32.43
C GLU A 838 -5.87 -5.99 33.14
N LYS A 839 -4.84 -6.38 32.38
CA LYS A 839 -3.58 -6.94 32.94
C LYS A 839 -2.84 -5.98 33.89
N LEU A 840 -3.06 -4.67 33.78
CA LEU A 840 -2.50 -3.69 34.72
C LEU A 840 -3.25 -3.68 36.06
N GLY A 841 -4.47 -4.21 36.18
CA GLY A 841 -5.18 -4.32 37.46
C GLY A 841 -5.28 -2.98 38.17
N VAL A 842 -5.90 -2.00 37.51
CA VAL A 842 -6.07 -0.62 37.99
C VAL A 842 -7.54 -0.18 38.11
N LEU A 843 -8.47 -0.95 37.52
CA LEU A 843 -9.92 -0.71 37.59
C LEU A 843 -10.58 -1.91 38.28
N ASP A 844 -11.04 -1.72 39.51
CA ASP A 844 -11.73 -2.78 40.25
C ASP A 844 -13.06 -3.14 39.57
N GLY A 845 -13.24 -4.43 39.28
CA GLY A 845 -14.42 -4.94 38.57
C GLY A 845 -14.40 -4.74 37.05
N PHE A 846 -13.31 -4.24 36.46
CA PHE A 846 -13.10 -4.33 35.01
C PHE A 846 -12.67 -5.75 34.63
N ASP A 847 -13.23 -6.27 33.54
CA ASP A 847 -12.88 -7.58 33.00
C ASP A 847 -12.97 -7.52 31.46
N ALA A 848 -11.87 -7.85 30.81
CA ALA A 848 -11.73 -7.85 29.36
C ALA A 848 -11.50 -9.28 28.89
N GLU A 849 -12.46 -9.84 28.17
CA GLU A 849 -12.36 -11.19 27.62
C GLU A 849 -12.03 -11.12 26.12
N ARG A 850 -11.57 -12.25 25.57
CA ARG A 850 -11.39 -12.46 24.13
C ARG A 850 -11.60 -13.90 23.71
N PHE A 851 -11.83 -14.10 22.42
CA PHE A 851 -11.75 -15.42 21.81
C PHE A 851 -10.32 -15.99 21.89
N SER A 852 -10.21 -17.32 22.05
CA SER A 852 -8.95 -18.02 21.82
C SER A 852 -8.57 -17.90 20.34
N GLY A 853 -7.34 -17.46 20.05
CA GLY A 853 -6.91 -17.11 18.68
C GLY A 853 -7.47 -15.78 18.15
N GLY A 854 -8.37 -15.11 18.88
CA GLY A 854 -9.04 -13.88 18.41
C GLY A 854 -8.18 -12.61 18.44
N SER A 855 -6.91 -12.67 18.07
CA SER A 855 -6.12 -11.46 17.80
C SER A 855 -6.36 -10.93 16.39
N ASP A 856 -6.86 -11.79 15.49
CA ASP A 856 -6.72 -11.64 14.02
C ASP A 856 -8.06 -11.77 13.26
N PHE A 857 -9.22 -11.75 13.97
CA PHE A 857 -10.56 -11.80 13.38
C PHE A 857 -11.06 -10.41 12.95
N GLU A 858 -11.99 -10.35 12.00
CA GLU A 858 -12.67 -9.10 11.60
C GLU A 858 -14.20 -9.25 11.58
N GLY A 859 -14.94 -8.17 11.87
CA GLY A 859 -16.34 -8.09 11.49
C GLY A 859 -16.94 -6.69 11.49
N LEU A 860 -17.97 -6.52 10.65
CA LEU A 860 -18.99 -5.48 10.77
C LEU A 860 -20.22 -6.04 11.48
N MET A 861 -20.70 -5.34 12.50
CA MET A 861 -21.78 -5.80 13.36
C MET A 861 -22.80 -4.70 13.63
N LYS A 862 -24.08 -5.07 13.81
CA LYS A 862 -25.12 -4.19 14.38
C LYS A 862 -24.93 -4.12 15.90
N ALA A 863 -24.90 -2.91 16.43
CA ALA A 863 -24.81 -2.62 17.85
C ALA A 863 -26.01 -1.79 18.34
N ILE A 864 -26.31 -1.96 19.62
CA ILE A 864 -27.21 -1.09 20.38
C ILE A 864 -26.37 -0.03 21.07
N VAL A 865 -26.58 1.23 20.71
CA VAL A 865 -25.82 2.39 21.20
C VAL A 865 -26.72 3.28 22.07
N ASP A 866 -26.15 3.91 23.10
CA ASP A 866 -26.85 4.92 23.92
C ASP A 866 -26.90 6.28 23.20
N ASP A 867 -27.76 6.42 22.19
CA ASP A 867 -27.85 7.59 21.30
C ASP A 867 -28.29 8.92 21.95
N LYS A 868 -28.17 9.03 23.27
CA LYS A 868 -28.32 10.24 24.08
C LYS A 868 -27.02 10.68 24.75
N ASP A 869 -25.93 9.92 24.60
CA ASP A 869 -24.63 10.29 25.15
C ASP A 869 -23.79 11.17 24.21
N PRO A 870 -23.16 12.26 24.69
CA PRO A 870 -22.24 13.05 23.86
C PRO A 870 -21.06 12.25 23.30
N LEU A 871 -20.61 11.18 23.98
CA LEU A 871 -19.53 10.33 23.48
C LEU A 871 -19.95 9.50 22.26
N THR A 872 -21.25 9.25 22.10
CA THR A 872 -21.86 8.55 20.95
C THR A 872 -22.52 9.51 19.96
N SER A 873 -22.31 10.82 20.09
CA SER A 873 -22.92 11.85 19.23
C SER A 873 -22.71 11.55 17.75
N GLY A 874 -23.77 11.63 16.93
CA GLY A 874 -23.76 11.24 15.52
C GLY A 874 -23.96 9.75 15.22
N TYR A 875 -24.06 8.88 16.24
CA TYR A 875 -24.48 7.48 16.09
C TYR A 875 -25.91 7.28 16.58
N LYS A 876 -26.64 6.34 15.96
CA LYS A 876 -28.03 6.02 16.27
C LYS A 876 -28.16 4.87 17.25
N LYS A 877 -29.34 4.71 17.87
CA LYS A 877 -29.58 3.58 18.80
C LYS A 877 -29.32 2.20 18.18
N ASN A 878 -29.64 2.02 16.90
CA ASN A 878 -29.36 0.80 16.14
C ASN A 878 -28.39 1.19 15.02
N ASP A 879 -27.10 1.00 15.25
CA ASP A 879 -26.03 1.47 14.37
C ASP A 879 -24.92 0.41 14.29
N LEU A 880 -23.77 0.76 13.71
CA LEU A 880 -22.70 -0.18 13.40
C LEU A 880 -21.57 -0.18 14.42
N PHE A 881 -20.92 -1.33 14.54
CA PHE A 881 -19.67 -1.54 15.27
C PHE A 881 -18.69 -2.31 14.39
N TYR A 882 -17.47 -1.81 14.30
CA TYR A 882 -16.36 -2.45 13.59
C TYR A 882 -15.25 -2.86 14.57
N SER A 883 -14.72 -4.06 14.37
CA SER A 883 -13.52 -4.54 15.07
C SER A 883 -12.70 -5.47 14.17
N ASN A 884 -11.37 -5.33 14.25
CA ASN A 884 -10.42 -6.36 13.83
C ASN A 884 -9.70 -7.00 15.04
N SER A 885 -10.39 -7.07 16.19
CA SER A 885 -9.93 -7.80 17.38
C SER A 885 -11.07 -8.52 18.09
N GLY A 886 -10.80 -9.75 18.53
CA GLY A 886 -11.75 -10.72 19.06
C GLY A 886 -12.20 -10.47 20.51
N ASN A 887 -12.43 -9.21 20.88
CA ASN A 887 -12.44 -8.72 22.25
C ASN A 887 -13.80 -8.13 22.69
N TRP A 888 -14.13 -8.26 23.97
CA TRP A 888 -15.28 -7.59 24.59
C TRP A 888 -15.06 -7.31 26.08
N ILE A 889 -15.94 -6.50 26.66
CA ILE A 889 -15.97 -6.16 28.09
C ILE A 889 -16.95 -7.11 28.78
N ALA A 890 -16.44 -7.93 29.70
CA ALA A 890 -17.20 -8.95 30.41
C ALA A 890 -17.78 -8.47 31.74
N LYS A 891 -17.11 -7.51 32.38
CA LYS A 891 -17.56 -6.82 33.61
C LYS A 891 -17.23 -5.34 33.52
N VAL A 892 -18.16 -4.51 33.98
CA VAL A 892 -18.06 -3.04 33.97
C VAL A 892 -17.83 -2.57 35.41
N PRO A 893 -16.82 -1.71 35.67
CA PRO A 893 -16.61 -1.13 37.00
C PRO A 893 -17.80 -0.32 37.49
N ALA A 894 -18.02 -0.27 38.80
CA ALA A 894 -19.21 0.34 39.40
C ALA A 894 -19.38 1.86 39.13
N ASN A 895 -18.32 2.57 38.72
CA ASN A 895 -18.35 3.98 38.34
C ASN A 895 -18.34 4.22 36.81
N PHE A 896 -18.62 3.19 35.99
CA PHE A 896 -18.68 3.27 34.53
C PHE A 896 -20.10 2.97 34.02
N LYS A 897 -20.48 3.63 32.93
CA LYS A 897 -21.70 3.36 32.15
C LYS A 897 -21.37 2.62 30.86
N THR A 898 -22.31 1.80 30.40
CA THR A 898 -22.25 1.16 29.07
C THR A 898 -22.73 2.14 28.00
N LEU A 899 -22.01 2.24 26.90
CA LEU A 899 -22.33 3.10 25.76
C LEU A 899 -22.71 2.30 24.50
N ALA A 900 -22.16 1.09 24.32
CA ALA A 900 -22.51 0.21 23.22
C ALA A 900 -22.38 -1.27 23.56
N THR A 901 -23.31 -2.06 23.00
CA THR A 901 -23.43 -3.51 23.16
C THR A 901 -23.79 -4.13 21.81
N ILE A 902 -23.17 -5.26 21.42
CA ILE A 902 -23.54 -5.99 20.19
C ILE A 902 -25.00 -6.46 20.28
N ALA A 903 -25.78 -6.30 19.21
CA ALA A 903 -27.18 -6.68 19.21
C ALA A 903 -27.38 -8.20 19.48
N GLY A 904 -28.49 -8.56 20.14
CA GLY A 904 -28.71 -9.93 20.63
C GLY A 904 -29.04 -10.98 19.56
N SER A 905 -29.30 -10.57 18.32
CA SER A 905 -29.66 -11.41 17.17
C SER A 905 -29.45 -10.63 15.88
N ASP A 906 -29.18 -11.32 14.76
CA ASP A 906 -28.99 -10.68 13.44
C ASP A 906 -27.91 -9.56 13.47
N TYR A 907 -26.89 -9.71 14.31
CA TYR A 907 -25.87 -8.65 14.49
C TYR A 907 -24.77 -8.72 13.44
N TYR A 908 -24.26 -9.90 13.07
CA TYR A 908 -23.10 -10.02 12.17
C TYR A 908 -23.50 -9.75 10.72
N ILE A 909 -22.80 -8.82 10.06
CA ILE A 909 -23.09 -8.40 8.67
C ILE A 909 -22.09 -9.06 7.71
N ALA A 910 -20.79 -8.87 7.94
CA ALA A 910 -19.73 -9.36 7.07
C ALA A 910 -18.36 -9.39 7.77
N GLY A 911 -17.41 -10.12 7.19
CA GLY A 911 -16.04 -10.33 7.69
C GLY A 911 -15.71 -11.82 7.90
N TRP A 912 -14.63 -12.08 8.64
CA TRP A 912 -14.22 -13.42 9.09
C TRP A 912 -14.09 -13.47 10.62
N TRP A 913 -15.01 -14.20 11.28
CA TRP A 913 -14.99 -14.37 12.73
C TRP A 913 -15.60 -15.72 13.15
N PRO A 914 -14.80 -16.80 13.16
CA PRO A 914 -15.24 -18.11 13.62
C PRO A 914 -15.74 -18.09 15.08
N GLY A 915 -16.92 -18.66 15.32
CA GLY A 915 -17.53 -18.69 16.65
C GLY A 915 -18.19 -17.37 17.09
N ASN A 916 -18.48 -16.44 16.16
CA ASN A 916 -19.04 -15.12 16.50
C ASN A 916 -20.40 -15.14 17.22
N GLU A 917 -21.12 -16.28 17.29
CA GLU A 917 -22.37 -16.41 18.07
C GLU A 917 -22.24 -16.01 19.55
N LYS A 918 -21.01 -16.04 20.08
CA LYS A 918 -20.69 -15.66 21.45
C LYS A 918 -20.58 -14.13 21.66
N LEU A 919 -20.70 -13.33 20.60
CA LEU A 919 -20.74 -11.86 20.65
C LEU A 919 -22.12 -11.29 21.00
N ALA A 920 -23.21 -12.04 20.82
CA ALA A 920 -24.56 -11.56 21.06
C ALA A 920 -24.72 -10.98 22.49
N ASN A 921 -25.15 -9.72 22.60
CA ASN A 921 -25.29 -8.98 23.87
C ASN A 921 -23.97 -8.68 24.62
N LYS A 922 -22.80 -8.82 24.00
CA LYS A 922 -21.52 -8.44 24.62
C LYS A 922 -21.31 -6.92 24.62
N ILE A 923 -20.82 -6.38 25.73
CA ILE A 923 -20.53 -4.94 25.89
C ILE A 923 -19.21 -4.63 25.17
N VAL A 924 -19.20 -3.55 24.39
CA VAL A 924 -18.06 -3.16 23.54
C VAL A 924 -17.62 -1.70 23.70
N ALA A 925 -18.40 -0.87 24.38
CA ALA A 925 -17.97 0.48 24.77
C ALA A 925 -18.47 0.85 26.17
N ILE A 926 -17.58 1.40 27.02
CA ILE A 926 -17.91 1.96 28.33
C ILE A 926 -17.22 3.31 28.55
N SER A 927 -17.79 4.15 29.41
CA SER A 927 -17.14 5.39 29.87
C SER A 927 -17.33 5.60 31.37
N GLY A 928 -16.36 6.25 31.99
CA GLY A 928 -16.35 6.52 33.44
C GLY A 928 -15.16 7.40 33.79
N SER A 929 -14.59 7.19 34.98
CA SER A 929 -13.41 7.95 35.44
C SER A 929 -12.40 7.08 36.17
N TYR A 930 -11.14 7.54 36.18
CA TYR A 930 -10.05 6.96 36.95
C TYR A 930 -9.15 8.08 37.48
N LYS A 931 -8.93 8.12 38.81
CA LYS A 931 -8.26 9.23 39.51
C LYS A 931 -8.79 10.61 39.06
N GLU A 932 -10.11 10.80 39.14
CA GLU A 932 -10.83 12.03 38.75
C GLU A 932 -10.81 12.39 37.25
N HIS A 933 -9.90 11.83 36.45
CA HIS A 933 -9.87 12.00 35.00
C HIS A 933 -10.88 11.10 34.26
N PRO A 934 -11.48 11.57 33.15
CA PRO A 934 -12.31 10.73 32.28
C PRO A 934 -11.53 9.55 31.68
N LEU A 935 -12.18 8.39 31.61
CA LEU A 935 -11.66 7.20 30.92
C LEU A 935 -12.75 6.60 30.02
N PHE A 936 -12.49 6.55 28.72
CA PHE A 936 -13.30 5.86 27.72
C PHE A 936 -12.59 4.57 27.29
N VAL A 937 -13.33 3.47 27.20
CA VAL A 937 -12.81 2.17 26.77
C VAL A 937 -13.69 1.61 25.66
N TYR A 938 -13.10 1.35 24.50
CA TYR A 938 -13.76 0.85 23.29
C TYR A 938 -13.05 -0.40 22.77
N ALA A 939 -13.77 -1.53 22.71
CA ALA A 939 -13.19 -2.83 22.36
C ALA A 939 -12.83 -2.97 20.88
N GLY A 940 -13.51 -2.24 19.99
CA GLY A 940 -13.31 -2.29 18.54
C GLY A 940 -12.14 -1.45 18.04
N ASN A 941 -11.97 -1.42 16.73
CA ASN A 941 -10.77 -0.85 16.07
C ASN A 941 -11.17 0.25 15.07
N PRO A 942 -11.73 1.38 15.55
CA PRO A 942 -12.49 2.33 14.73
C PRO A 942 -11.64 3.15 13.75
N THR A 943 -10.31 2.95 13.75
CA THR A 943 -9.34 3.66 12.90
C THR A 943 -8.46 2.71 12.07
N ASN A 944 -8.74 1.38 12.06
CA ASN A 944 -7.88 0.36 11.45
C ASN A 944 -7.40 0.75 10.03
N ARG A 945 -6.07 0.86 9.85
CA ARG A 945 -5.38 1.26 8.61
C ARG A 945 -5.93 2.50 7.88
N LEU A 946 -6.71 3.35 8.56
CA LEU A 946 -7.48 4.47 7.96
C LEU A 946 -8.61 4.05 7.00
N HIS A 947 -9.05 2.80 7.01
CA HIS A 947 -10.12 2.30 6.13
C HIS A 947 -11.53 2.68 6.61
N THR A 948 -11.66 2.89 7.93
CA THR A 948 -12.89 2.88 8.74
C THR A 948 -13.47 4.27 9.02
N ILE A 949 -13.44 5.18 8.04
CA ILE A 949 -13.68 6.63 8.19
C ILE A 949 -14.93 6.97 9.03
N HIS A 950 -16.05 6.26 8.84
CA HIS A 950 -17.30 6.47 9.58
C HIS A 950 -17.16 6.30 11.10
N PHE A 951 -16.23 5.45 11.53
CA PHE A 951 -16.02 5.06 12.92
C PHE A 951 -15.08 6.00 13.69
N TYR A 952 -14.36 6.90 13.01
CA TYR A 952 -13.42 7.82 13.67
C TYR A 952 -14.09 8.72 14.74
N ARG A 953 -15.40 8.98 14.58
CA ARG A 953 -16.16 9.86 15.48
C ARG A 953 -16.20 9.32 16.92
N TRP A 954 -16.17 8.00 17.11
CA TRP A 954 -15.98 7.37 18.44
C TRP A 954 -14.76 7.91 19.19
N ILE A 955 -13.66 8.21 18.48
CA ILE A 955 -12.44 8.73 19.10
C ILE A 955 -12.47 10.26 19.20
N SER A 956 -12.94 10.99 18.17
CA SER A 956 -13.01 12.46 18.26
C SER A 956 -14.02 12.95 19.29
N ASN A 957 -15.15 12.25 19.47
CA ASN A 957 -16.13 12.55 20.52
C ASN A 957 -15.48 12.40 21.91
N ALA A 958 -14.74 11.30 22.12
CA ALA A 958 -14.03 11.07 23.37
C ALA A 958 -12.86 12.04 23.61
N VAL A 959 -12.21 12.55 22.56
CA VAL A 959 -11.20 13.61 22.66
C VAL A 959 -11.84 14.95 23.05
N PHE A 960 -12.94 15.36 22.42
CA PHE A 960 -13.68 16.58 22.80
C PHE A 960 -14.34 16.47 24.18
N GLY A 961 -14.66 15.26 24.63
CA GLY A 961 -15.27 14.98 25.94
C GLY A 961 -16.79 15.12 25.95
N SER A 962 -17.36 15.20 27.15
CA SER A 962 -18.81 15.05 27.38
C SER A 962 -19.51 16.30 27.92
N GLN A 963 -18.88 17.49 27.89
CA GLN A 963 -19.48 18.71 28.43
C GLN A 963 -20.38 19.40 27.40
N LEU A 964 -21.68 19.12 27.47
CA LEU A 964 -22.72 19.80 26.69
C LEU A 964 -22.91 21.26 27.12
N ALA A 965 -23.40 22.10 26.20
CA ALA A 965 -23.83 23.47 26.49
C ALA A 965 -25.31 23.55 26.89
N GLU A 966 -25.61 24.42 27.87
CA GLU A 966 -26.97 24.80 28.23
C GLU A 966 -27.55 25.77 27.19
N LEU A 967 -28.67 25.39 26.56
CA LEU A 967 -29.39 26.21 25.58
C LEU A 967 -30.41 27.12 26.28
N LYS A 968 -30.08 28.41 26.39
CA LYS A 968 -30.95 29.43 26.99
C LYS A 968 -31.73 30.18 25.91
N ASP A 969 -32.98 30.53 26.22
CA ASP A 969 -33.78 31.37 25.32
C ASP A 969 -33.14 32.77 25.18
N PRO A 970 -33.19 33.38 23.99
CA PRO A 970 -32.62 34.69 23.77
C PRO A 970 -33.34 35.70 24.67
N VAL A 971 -32.57 36.50 25.40
CA VAL A 971 -33.14 37.55 26.27
C VAL A 971 -33.90 38.53 25.39
N GLN A 972 -35.22 38.61 25.56
CA GLN A 972 -35.97 39.77 25.09
C GLN A 972 -35.45 40.98 25.84
N GLU A 973 -34.71 41.86 25.15
CA GLU A 973 -34.62 43.24 25.60
C GLU A 973 -36.07 43.78 25.70
N PRO A 974 -36.48 44.35 26.84
CA PRO A 974 -37.81 44.91 26.97
C PRO A 974 -37.96 46.01 25.92
N SER A 975 -39.02 45.94 25.12
CA SER A 975 -39.29 46.89 24.04
C SER A 975 -39.26 48.32 24.60
N VAL A 976 -38.26 49.10 24.19
CA VAL A 976 -38.15 50.51 24.59
C VAL A 976 -39.42 51.22 24.13
N GLU A 977 -40.24 51.67 25.08
CA GLU A 977 -41.42 52.46 24.76
C GLU A 977 -40.98 53.75 24.05
N ILE A 978 -41.31 53.85 22.77
CA ILE A 978 -41.13 55.09 22.00
C ILE A 978 -42.23 56.04 22.48
N VAL A 979 -41.94 56.79 23.53
CA VAL A 979 -42.83 57.84 24.05
C VAL A 979 -42.92 58.95 23.00
N GLU A 980 -44.06 59.03 22.29
CA GLU A 980 -44.33 60.11 21.35
C GLU A 980 -44.41 61.46 22.09
N ILE A 981 -43.38 62.30 21.92
CA ILE A 981 -43.41 63.69 22.34
C ILE A 981 -44.06 64.52 21.22
N VAL A 982 -45.34 64.85 21.39
CA VAL A 982 -46.15 65.56 20.39
C VAL A 982 -46.12 67.08 20.60
N ASN A 983 -45.92 67.83 19.50
CA ASN A 983 -45.79 69.30 19.38
C ASN A 983 -44.43 69.88 19.85
N GLN A 984 -43.84 70.90 19.22
CA GLN A 984 -44.43 72.01 18.43
C GLN A 984 -43.65 72.36 17.13
N LYS A 985 -44.31 73.10 16.22
CA LYS A 985 -43.70 73.94 15.14
C LYS A 985 -43.25 75.29 15.73
N PRO A 986 -42.37 76.12 15.09
CA PRO A 986 -42.08 76.25 13.64
C PRO A 986 -40.56 76.14 13.31
N GLN A 987 -39.97 76.53 12.17
CA GLN A 987 -40.47 77.26 10.99
C GLN A 987 -39.89 76.75 9.64
N ALA A 988 -38.90 77.43 9.04
CA ALA A 988 -38.36 77.15 7.70
C ALA A 988 -36.93 77.74 7.53
N GLY A 989 -36.07 77.12 6.70
CA GLY A 989 -34.72 77.65 6.45
C GLY A 989 -33.84 76.82 5.49
N GLN A 990 -33.97 77.08 4.18
CA GLN A 990 -33.00 76.74 3.11
C GLN A 990 -32.67 75.26 2.85
N ALA A 991 -31.95 75.01 1.75
CA ALA A 991 -31.77 73.68 1.16
C ALA A 991 -30.46 73.57 0.36
N THR A 992 -29.97 72.34 0.19
CA THR A 992 -28.98 71.98 -0.83
C THR A 992 -29.35 70.63 -1.43
N ILE A 993 -29.41 70.55 -2.75
CA ILE A 993 -29.74 69.33 -3.49
C ILE A 993 -28.48 68.84 -4.21
N THR A 994 -28.17 67.55 -4.07
CA THR A 994 -27.25 66.86 -4.99
C THR A 994 -27.87 65.52 -5.38
N THR A 995 -28.47 65.46 -6.57
CA THR A 995 -29.09 64.24 -7.12
C THR A 995 -28.08 63.34 -7.79
N TYR A 996 -28.21 62.03 -7.59
CA TYR A 996 -27.66 61.03 -8.52
C TYR A 996 -28.77 60.06 -8.95
N LYS A 997 -28.84 59.76 -10.25
CA LYS A 997 -29.76 58.76 -10.82
C LYS A 997 -28.95 57.53 -11.26
N PRO A 998 -29.40 56.30 -10.97
CA PRO A 998 -28.82 55.11 -11.58
C PRO A 998 -29.27 54.99 -13.05
N THR A 999 -28.38 54.50 -13.90
CA THR A 999 -28.66 54.10 -15.29
C THR A 999 -28.16 52.66 -15.48
N PRO A 1000 -29.00 51.71 -15.93
CA PRO A 1000 -28.56 50.34 -16.19
C PRO A 1000 -27.86 50.24 -17.55
N GLN A 1001 -26.95 49.27 -17.70
CA GLN A 1001 -26.47 48.86 -19.02
C GLN A 1001 -26.29 47.34 -19.10
N LEU A 1002 -26.48 46.82 -20.31
CA LEU A 1002 -26.61 45.39 -20.61
C LEU A 1002 -25.28 44.71 -20.94
N VAL A 1003 -25.30 43.39 -20.82
CA VAL A 1003 -24.21 42.48 -21.21
C VAL A 1003 -23.90 42.58 -22.70
N SER A 1004 -22.62 42.50 -23.05
CA SER A 1004 -22.17 41.88 -24.30
C SER A 1004 -21.04 40.92 -23.97
N ALA A 1005 -21.04 39.74 -24.59
CA ALA A 1005 -20.07 38.68 -24.32
C ALA A 1005 -19.48 38.16 -25.63
N THR A 1006 -18.16 38.14 -25.73
CA THR A 1006 -17.41 37.45 -26.78
C THR A 1006 -16.31 36.63 -26.15
N GLN A 1007 -16.37 35.32 -26.33
CA GLN A 1007 -15.38 34.38 -25.82
C GLN A 1007 -14.08 34.46 -26.64
N GLN A 1008 -12.94 34.35 -25.97
CA GLN A 1008 -11.82 33.56 -26.46
C GLN A 1008 -11.24 32.79 -25.27
N ALA A 1009 -10.90 31.52 -25.51
CA ALA A 1009 -10.56 30.59 -24.44
C ALA A 1009 -9.04 30.51 -24.24
N GLN A 1010 -8.60 30.55 -22.98
CA GLN A 1010 -7.26 30.14 -22.58
C GLN A 1010 -7.32 29.50 -21.20
N LEU A 1011 -6.67 28.35 -21.05
CA LEU A 1011 -6.68 27.55 -19.82
C LEU A 1011 -5.64 28.11 -18.82
N PRO A 1012 -5.93 28.16 -17.51
CA PRO A 1012 -4.94 28.52 -16.51
C PRO A 1012 -4.02 27.32 -16.20
N GLU A 1013 -2.74 27.45 -16.50
CA GLU A 1013 -1.70 26.55 -15.98
C GLU A 1013 -1.48 26.81 -14.48
N THR A 1014 -1.36 25.75 -13.67
CA THR A 1014 -1.07 25.86 -12.23
C THR A 1014 0.30 25.28 -11.88
N GLY A 1015 1.36 25.90 -12.42
CA GLY A 1015 2.74 25.68 -11.99
C GLY A 1015 3.21 26.77 -11.04
N SER A 1016 3.26 26.50 -9.73
CA SER A 1016 3.75 27.45 -8.73
C SER A 1016 5.28 27.55 -8.78
N LYS A 1017 5.81 28.59 -9.46
CA LYS A 1017 7.23 28.95 -9.34
C LYS A 1017 7.54 29.60 -7.99
N GLU A 1018 8.74 29.33 -7.52
CA GLU A 1018 9.32 29.86 -6.29
C GLU A 1018 9.51 31.38 -6.35
N ASN A 1019 9.64 32.00 -5.17
CA ASN A 1019 10.08 33.39 -5.05
C ASN A 1019 11.36 33.47 -4.20
N THR A 1020 12.48 33.06 -4.81
CA THR A 1020 13.83 33.14 -4.23
C THR A 1020 14.34 34.58 -4.24
N ALA A 1021 14.47 35.22 -3.08
CA ALA A 1021 15.24 36.47 -2.95
C ALA A 1021 15.65 36.81 -1.50
N LEU A 1022 16.65 36.11 -0.94
CA LEU A 1022 17.64 36.66 -0.01
C LEU A 1022 18.72 35.60 0.30
N PHE A 1023 19.93 35.81 -0.22
CA PHE A 1023 21.07 34.88 -0.10
C PHE A 1023 22.39 35.67 0.00
N ALA A 1024 23.44 35.05 0.55
CA ALA A 1024 24.75 35.62 0.90
C ALA A 1024 24.68 36.62 2.09
N VAL A 1025 25.67 36.81 2.98
CA VAL A 1025 27.10 36.39 3.07
C VAL A 1025 27.37 36.00 4.55
N ALA A 1026 28.15 34.99 4.95
CA ALA A 1026 28.72 33.79 4.31
C ALA A 1026 29.24 32.81 5.40
N SER A 1027 30.02 31.79 5.02
CA SER A 1027 30.57 30.69 5.83
C SER A 1027 31.46 31.08 7.03
N VAL A 1028 31.45 30.28 8.12
CA VAL A 1028 32.61 29.97 9.00
C VAL A 1028 32.25 28.86 10.03
N LEU A 1029 33.26 28.16 10.57
CA LEU A 1029 33.23 27.16 11.66
C LEU A 1029 32.54 25.79 11.41
N ILE A 1030 33.31 24.90 10.77
CA ILE A 1030 33.39 23.50 11.24
C ILE A 1030 34.38 23.46 12.42
N ALA A 1031 33.95 22.99 13.60
CA ALA A 1031 34.78 22.25 14.59
C ALA A 1031 34.04 22.08 15.94
N THR A 1032 34.08 20.84 16.49
CA THR A 1032 34.05 20.41 17.93
C THR A 1032 33.11 19.23 18.24
N SER A 1033 33.31 18.11 17.55
CA SER A 1033 32.69 16.81 17.88
C SER A 1033 33.72 15.82 18.41
N SER A 1034 34.19 16.02 19.65
CA SER A 1034 35.06 15.07 20.37
C SER A 1034 35.07 15.30 21.88
N GLY A 1035 34.79 14.24 22.65
CA GLY A 1035 34.74 14.26 24.13
C GLY A 1035 33.30 14.41 24.68
N LEU A 1036 32.85 13.63 25.67
CA LEU A 1036 33.48 12.51 26.39
C LEU A 1036 32.52 11.33 26.57
N PHE A 1037 33.08 10.12 26.58
CA PHE A 1037 32.53 8.93 27.23
C PHE A 1037 32.90 8.92 28.74
N LEU A 1038 32.23 8.05 29.51
CA LEU A 1038 32.52 7.62 30.91
C LEU A 1038 32.04 8.52 32.08
N LEU A 1039 30.96 8.06 32.73
CA LEU A 1039 30.80 7.84 34.20
C LEU A 1039 29.33 7.39 34.44
N LYS A 1040 28.89 6.15 34.68
CA LYS A 1040 29.41 4.87 35.24
C LYS A 1040 28.74 4.53 36.60
N LYS A 1041 27.71 3.66 36.51
CA LYS A 1041 27.22 2.69 37.53
C LYS A 1041 26.27 3.15 38.65
N LYS A 1042 25.51 2.14 39.13
CA LYS A 1042 24.70 2.05 40.37
C LYS A 1042 23.37 2.84 40.35
N GLU A 1043 22.32 2.40 41.04
CA GLU A 1043 22.04 1.04 41.56
C GLU A 1043 20.52 0.79 41.53
N GLU A 1044 20.03 -0.44 41.36
CA GLU A 1044 20.78 -1.71 41.20
C GLU A 1044 21.34 -1.96 39.78
#